data_AF-A0A8J5MBF0-F1
#
_entry.id   AF-A0A8J5MBF0-F1
#
_cell.length_a   1.000
_cell.length_b   1.000
_cell.length_c   1.000
_cell.angle_alpha   90.00
_cell.angle_beta   90.00
_cell.angle_gamma   90.00
#
_symmetry.space_group_name_H-M   'P 1'
#
loop_
_entity.id
_entity.type
_entity.pdbx_description
1 polymer ?
#
loop_
_entity_poly.entity_id
_entity_poly.type
_entity_poly.pdbx_seq_one_letter_code
_entity_poly.pdbx_strand_id
1 'polypeptide(L)'
;MWTVLFGDNEDDAGTAQPTRGPVKMPVSPQHSTPPVTPSPLEPLAPSTPPPQPQPQPRRTNPVPEAKGGEGDDSAMGMLLKRLNNLMIKVGEHEFEKRTLVDQMEKERKLLTAKISGLEKQMEDLKDQNVQLQYKIEYTSEPMLMERVQDVTDMRDALADVKKQLEAELQEKDTELRGMKTALAAKDKELSTLREEYEKQIEDLTAEREAAKLEAADAVRVASEAASGKYEEQLKEKDVALQAITQEKETLETSLAEKEQALHEAQAATNEVRRNLEEVQRQGETDAKTLEQLRQELEQTAQEHEQKLQQLKDEGQQKLEALEKHAQEQEDIATEKTQELEDYKHDCVELWKINEELKQQIALTSAETMIKHAELRENALSGQTVLQDQVTELENQLEELQEQLNRKSQEIAELQAEAESRTMVDDEASGEDDDKFVVVGGDGGAISILTEQVATAQRELTEAMELNLHLNNRNAWLEEQYQMLSSVQSEGDDEQEDAGVTKPSPEERIAALEQELQEARRAANEKAEHVSNLEQNYSALSTEFDRLHSAHNELVEVKQTDDATLNSLRQELESLRVSQANASDKDQALYAKDQELAELRSSNISLIGDVERLRDVESQLQQVHDALIKAQNDLAEAQAANASLQQELDELRNISAAASKNDEHLTAMQNELNQTRSEKDAVAAKLTQSQASVHDLQLKIQELEGIVNSQINDKKSLEQQLQNLQEMAQENMEGSYELQANLESTMEEIEKTRAQLRTEQEKSVALQQSVEEMKQSSISREELERAQSEIARLEQQVRHFHSLEQSLNQQLQEAVRSKDAIAAELHTARSERVAAEEEHKRLKVSYEQSAAQLSSAQSSTGELQRSNDDLSHSLEQTRAKSMQAEQQMNTMRVEQSEMQKQVETLTKKNLSLVSEIQGMRDEADKQQQVARGQLEQLKAVHGDVQRQLAEATQALQSKDAEAAADAQRSQAQLEDLSNRNKADKQSSDQRLAQLNAECEHLRQVQYEAKTTLERSQHELEQIRAQLNATQQEKFSLEAELGQLRGLSDEKAHLLQEADEQKRVNQRLEETNRELEGLLQKSKAYCEELSRDSEDKVSRVEEFARHVEQEARDEIDRIAHENGVLRDELEQLSQARFEETNAHDELRVKLAELQAENNVLSARAHRLTQQLSQYTDLPEDDELAAAGQGQTPDLWELLSSGMEQLKADLELASKYAASIDASSVDGGVGDESFTVAN
;
A
#
# COMPACT_ATOMS: atom_id res chain seq x y z
N MET A 1 -36.09 -20.34 83.99
CA MET A 1 -37.48 -20.51 83.49
C MET A 1 -37.33 -20.96 82.04
N TRP A 2 -37.84 -22.11 81.60
CA TRP A 2 -39.27 -22.49 81.47
C TRP A 2 -39.98 -21.57 80.45
N THR A 3 -40.59 -22.04 79.36
CA THR A 3 -40.95 -23.42 78.90
C THR A 3 -41.11 -23.39 77.35
N VAL A 4 -40.49 -24.27 76.53
CA VAL A 4 -40.86 -25.68 76.17
C VAL A 4 -42.02 -25.78 75.17
N LEU A 5 -42.03 -26.59 74.09
CA LEU A 5 -41.09 -27.37 73.22
C LEU A 5 -41.88 -27.64 71.90
N PHE A 6 -41.43 -28.21 70.77
CA PHE A 6 -40.30 -29.05 70.29
C PHE A 6 -39.86 -28.53 68.87
N GLY A 7 -38.86 -29.05 68.15
CA GLY A 7 -37.87 -30.12 68.39
C GLY A 7 -37.51 -30.84 67.07
N ASP A 8 -36.21 -31.06 66.83
CA ASP A 8 -35.55 -31.06 65.51
C ASP A 8 -35.25 -32.45 64.86
N ASN A 9 -34.35 -32.46 63.85
CA ASN A 9 -33.57 -33.57 63.23
C ASN A 9 -34.25 -34.45 62.12
N GLU A 10 -33.56 -34.97 61.08
CA GLU A 10 -32.24 -34.69 60.43
C GLU A 10 -32.13 -35.45 59.05
N ASP A 11 -31.14 -35.07 58.23
CA ASP A 11 -30.34 -35.83 57.24
C ASP A 11 -30.91 -36.66 56.05
N ASP A 12 -30.68 -36.11 54.84
CA ASP A 12 -29.75 -36.57 53.76
C ASP A 12 -30.11 -37.64 52.67
N ALA A 13 -29.52 -37.39 51.47
CA ALA A 13 -29.20 -38.20 50.27
C ALA A 13 -30.21 -39.19 49.61
N GLY A 14 -30.30 -39.23 48.26
CA GLY A 14 -31.14 -40.27 47.61
C GLY A 14 -31.31 -40.49 46.08
N THR A 15 -30.64 -39.80 45.14
CA THR A 15 -30.51 -40.17 43.69
C THR A 15 -31.74 -40.30 42.71
N ALA A 16 -31.44 -40.11 41.41
CA ALA A 16 -32.09 -40.67 40.19
C ALA A 16 -33.36 -40.05 39.56
N GLN A 17 -33.12 -39.09 38.65
CA GLN A 17 -33.62 -38.90 37.27
C GLN A 17 -34.53 -39.97 36.58
N PRO A 18 -35.20 -39.64 35.44
CA PRO A 18 -35.70 -38.33 35.00
C PRO A 18 -37.08 -38.35 34.29
N THR A 19 -37.75 -37.19 34.21
CA THR A 19 -38.84 -36.94 33.24
C THR A 19 -38.52 -35.74 32.35
N ARG A 20 -38.53 -35.94 31.02
CA ARG A 20 -38.58 -34.88 30.01
C ARG A 20 -39.36 -35.36 28.78
N GLY A 21 -40.41 -34.63 28.40
CA GLY A 21 -41.10 -34.77 27.11
C GLY A 21 -40.87 -33.52 26.24
N PRO A 22 -40.85 -33.64 24.91
CA PRO A 22 -40.67 -32.50 23.99
C PRO A 22 -41.99 -31.91 23.44
N VAL A 23 -41.86 -30.73 22.84
CA VAL A 23 -42.89 -29.88 22.20
C VAL A 23 -42.18 -29.22 21.00
N LYS A 24 -42.76 -28.97 19.81
CA LYS A 24 -44.12 -28.54 19.41
C LYS A 24 -44.52 -29.14 18.04
N MET A 25 -45.74 -28.87 17.56
CA MET A 25 -46.07 -29.02 16.12
C MET A 25 -45.53 -27.84 15.28
N PRO A 26 -45.53 -27.96 13.95
CA PRO A 26 -46.48 -27.14 13.16
C PRO A 26 -47.33 -27.96 12.16
N VAL A 27 -48.15 -27.27 11.35
CA VAL A 27 -49.24 -27.83 10.53
C VAL A 27 -48.96 -27.69 9.01
N SER A 28 -49.55 -28.60 8.24
CA SER A 28 -49.57 -28.80 6.77
C SER A 28 -50.27 -27.62 6.00
N PRO A 29 -50.45 -27.59 4.62
CA PRO A 29 -50.63 -28.75 3.73
C PRO A 29 -50.20 -28.74 2.23
N GLN A 30 -50.06 -29.98 1.73
CA GLN A 30 -50.49 -30.52 0.40
C GLN A 30 -49.62 -30.46 -0.87
N HIS A 31 -49.81 -31.51 -1.68
CA HIS A 31 -49.21 -31.90 -2.98
C HIS A 31 -47.72 -32.34 -2.96
N SER A 32 -47.31 -33.51 -3.49
CA SER A 32 -48.05 -34.67 -4.05
C SER A 32 -47.25 -36.01 -4.00
N THR A 33 -47.95 -37.12 -3.73
CA THR A 33 -47.70 -38.53 -4.17
C THR A 33 -46.30 -39.21 -4.13
N PRO A 34 -46.19 -40.30 -3.35
CA PRO A 34 -45.40 -41.52 -3.65
C PRO A 34 -46.28 -42.81 -3.51
N PRO A 35 -45.74 -44.05 -3.40
CA PRO A 35 -45.15 -44.86 -4.48
C PRO A 35 -45.78 -46.29 -4.60
N VAL A 36 -45.40 -47.10 -5.62
CA VAL A 36 -45.78 -48.54 -5.74
C VAL A 36 -44.66 -49.39 -6.36
N THR A 37 -44.42 -50.58 -5.79
CA THR A 37 -43.67 -51.74 -6.36
C THR A 37 -44.58 -52.98 -6.33
N PRO A 38 -44.40 -54.00 -7.22
CA PRO A 38 -43.77 -55.27 -6.76
C PRO A 38 -43.04 -56.12 -7.87
N SER A 39 -41.80 -56.59 -7.67
CA SER A 39 -41.43 -57.97 -7.19
C SER A 39 -41.17 -59.01 -8.35
N PRO A 40 -40.94 -60.33 -8.14
CA PRO A 40 -39.61 -60.93 -8.36
C PRO A 40 -39.57 -62.27 -9.15
N LEU A 41 -38.38 -62.89 -9.33
CA LEU A 41 -38.06 -64.34 -9.09
C LEU A 41 -36.80 -64.86 -9.83
N GLU A 42 -35.88 -65.48 -9.08
CA GLU A 42 -35.00 -66.59 -9.51
C GLU A 42 -35.82 -67.93 -9.61
N PRO A 43 -35.34 -69.10 -10.16
CA PRO A 43 -33.94 -69.57 -10.19
C PRO A 43 -33.48 -70.54 -11.33
N LEU A 44 -32.25 -71.05 -11.17
CA LEU A 44 -31.69 -72.36 -11.62
C LEU A 44 -31.32 -72.63 -13.11
N ALA A 45 -30.07 -73.07 -13.28
CA ALA A 45 -29.52 -73.86 -14.41
C ALA A 45 -29.74 -75.39 -14.15
N PRO A 46 -29.23 -76.37 -14.95
CA PRO A 46 -28.38 -76.31 -16.16
C PRO A 46 -28.78 -77.28 -17.32
N SER A 47 -27.98 -77.33 -18.40
CA SER A 47 -27.59 -78.52 -19.22
C SER A 47 -27.48 -78.27 -20.75
N THR A 48 -26.58 -79.02 -21.39
CA THR A 48 -26.32 -79.14 -22.85
C THR A 48 -26.74 -80.56 -23.34
N PRO A 49 -26.43 -81.05 -24.57
CA PRO A 49 -26.28 -80.40 -25.89
C PRO A 49 -27.30 -80.84 -27.00
N PRO A 50 -26.97 -81.69 -28.02
CA PRO A 50 -27.04 -81.38 -29.48
C PRO A 50 -28.29 -81.98 -30.21
N PRO A 51 -28.52 -81.90 -31.57
CA PRO A 51 -27.55 -81.73 -32.67
C PRO A 51 -27.99 -80.95 -33.96
N GLN A 52 -27.16 -81.10 -35.01
CA GLN A 52 -27.27 -80.65 -36.43
C GLN A 52 -28.33 -81.46 -37.23
N PRO A 53 -28.80 -81.04 -38.45
CA PRO A 53 -27.96 -81.08 -39.67
C PRO A 53 -28.14 -79.96 -40.73
N GLN A 54 -27.20 -79.96 -41.69
CA GLN A 54 -27.09 -79.17 -42.93
C GLN A 54 -28.13 -79.59 -44.03
N PRO A 55 -28.43 -78.80 -45.10
CA PRO A 55 -27.43 -78.40 -46.13
C PRO A 55 -27.55 -77.02 -46.83
N GLN A 56 -26.51 -76.74 -47.64
CA GLN A 56 -26.31 -75.67 -48.65
C GLN A 56 -27.28 -75.85 -49.88
N PRO A 57 -27.30 -75.01 -50.98
CA PRO A 57 -26.22 -74.11 -51.47
C PRO A 57 -26.51 -72.85 -52.36
N ARG A 58 -25.41 -72.15 -52.71
CA ARG A 58 -25.08 -71.42 -53.98
C ARG A 58 -25.63 -70.00 -54.30
N ARG A 59 -24.68 -69.05 -54.41
CA ARG A 59 -24.41 -68.03 -55.48
C ARG A 59 -25.55 -67.08 -55.91
N THR A 60 -25.35 -65.76 -55.97
CA THR A 60 -24.53 -65.04 -56.99
C THR A 60 -24.07 -63.61 -56.59
N ASN A 61 -22.87 -63.21 -57.03
CA ASN A 61 -22.40 -61.82 -57.19
C ASN A 61 -23.04 -61.18 -58.48
N PRO A 62 -22.95 -59.86 -58.82
CA PRO A 62 -21.93 -58.87 -58.38
C PRO A 62 -22.36 -57.37 -58.18
N VAL A 63 -21.53 -56.57 -57.47
CA VAL A 63 -20.86 -55.25 -57.85
C VAL A 63 -21.69 -54.12 -58.55
N PRO A 64 -21.46 -52.78 -58.35
CA PRO A 64 -20.53 -52.01 -57.48
C PRO A 64 -21.17 -50.85 -56.63
N GLU A 65 -20.30 -50.13 -55.90
CA GLU A 65 -20.27 -48.66 -55.64
C GLU A 65 -21.48 -47.88 -55.05
N ALA A 66 -21.26 -47.35 -53.85
CA ALA A 66 -21.50 -45.94 -53.52
C ALA A 66 -20.41 -45.46 -52.52
N LYS A 67 -19.93 -44.22 -52.65
CA LYS A 67 -18.87 -43.65 -51.79
C LYS A 67 -19.40 -43.21 -50.42
N GLY A 68 -18.57 -43.27 -49.37
CA GLY A 68 -18.79 -42.52 -48.13
C GLY A 68 -17.80 -42.84 -47.01
N GLY A 69 -17.20 -41.80 -46.41
CA GLY A 69 -16.57 -41.87 -45.08
C GLY A 69 -15.10 -42.28 -45.03
N GLU A 70 -14.19 -41.38 -45.40
CA GLU A 70 -12.89 -41.28 -44.72
C GLU A 70 -13.10 -40.56 -43.37
N GLY A 71 -12.23 -40.82 -42.39
CA GLY A 71 -12.16 -40.05 -41.14
C GLY A 71 -13.01 -40.57 -39.98
N ASP A 72 -12.66 -41.72 -39.41
CA ASP A 72 -12.76 -41.96 -37.95
C ASP A 72 -11.95 -43.19 -37.48
N ASP A 73 -10.65 -43.25 -37.84
CA ASP A 73 -9.72 -44.26 -37.27
C ASP A 73 -9.27 -43.85 -35.85
N SER A 74 -10.25 -43.76 -34.95
CA SER A 74 -9.99 -43.76 -33.50
C SER A 74 -9.18 -45.00 -33.12
N ALA A 75 -8.34 -44.91 -32.07
CA ALA A 75 -7.48 -46.01 -31.62
C ALA A 75 -8.26 -47.32 -31.37
N MET A 76 -9.52 -47.20 -30.94
CA MET A 76 -10.47 -48.32 -30.79
C MET A 76 -10.72 -49.06 -32.11
N GLY A 77 -10.87 -48.34 -33.23
CA GLY A 77 -11.10 -48.91 -34.56
C GLY A 77 -9.89 -49.70 -35.07
N MET A 78 -8.69 -49.16 -34.88
CA MET A 78 -7.43 -49.88 -35.19
C MET A 78 -7.22 -51.10 -34.28
N LEU A 79 -7.52 -51.01 -32.98
CA LEU A 79 -7.50 -52.15 -32.06
C LEU A 79 -8.50 -53.25 -32.48
N LEU A 80 -9.73 -52.89 -32.85
CA LEU A 80 -10.74 -53.85 -33.31
C LEU A 80 -10.35 -54.51 -34.64
N LYS A 81 -9.79 -53.76 -35.60
CA LYS A 81 -9.20 -54.30 -36.84
C LYS A 81 -8.07 -55.31 -36.53
N ARG A 82 -7.15 -54.96 -35.61
CA ARG A 82 -6.01 -55.79 -35.21
C ARG A 82 -6.43 -57.05 -34.46
N LEU A 83 -7.41 -56.95 -33.56
CA LEU A 83 -7.99 -58.07 -32.81
C LEU A 83 -8.71 -59.06 -33.75
N ASN A 84 -9.46 -58.56 -34.73
CA ASN A 84 -10.14 -59.40 -35.71
C ASN A 84 -9.13 -60.17 -36.58
N ASN A 85 -8.07 -59.52 -37.07
CA ASN A 85 -6.99 -60.18 -37.81
C ASN A 85 -6.24 -61.24 -36.98
N LEU A 86 -6.04 -61.00 -35.67
CA LEU A 86 -5.48 -62.01 -34.75
C LEU A 86 -6.42 -63.21 -34.58
N MET A 87 -7.71 -62.97 -34.38
CA MET A 87 -8.72 -64.02 -34.23
C MET A 87 -8.86 -64.90 -35.47
N ILE A 88 -8.74 -64.33 -36.68
CA ILE A 88 -8.70 -65.07 -37.95
C ILE A 88 -7.47 -65.99 -37.99
N LYS A 89 -6.27 -65.47 -37.72
CA LYS A 89 -5.02 -66.27 -37.74
C LYS A 89 -5.00 -67.40 -36.71
N VAL A 90 -5.59 -67.19 -35.53
CA VAL A 90 -5.76 -68.27 -34.53
C VAL A 90 -6.67 -69.37 -35.07
N GLY A 91 -7.77 -69.03 -35.75
CA GLY A 91 -8.67 -69.99 -36.40
C GLY A 91 -8.00 -70.77 -37.55
N GLU A 92 -7.14 -70.12 -38.32
CA GLU A 92 -6.34 -70.75 -39.38
C GLU A 92 -5.36 -71.78 -38.79
N HIS A 93 -4.56 -71.40 -37.79
CA HIS A 93 -3.62 -72.32 -37.13
C HIS A 93 -4.31 -73.47 -36.36
N GLU A 94 -5.50 -73.27 -35.77
CA GLU A 94 -6.28 -74.38 -35.20
C GLU A 94 -6.76 -75.37 -36.28
N PHE A 95 -7.08 -74.89 -37.47
CA PHE A 95 -7.49 -75.73 -38.60
C PHE A 95 -6.31 -76.53 -39.20
N GLU A 96 -5.15 -75.90 -39.35
CA GLU A 96 -3.89 -76.55 -39.74
C GLU A 96 -3.52 -77.65 -38.75
N LYS A 97 -3.50 -77.32 -37.44
CA LYS A 97 -3.21 -78.26 -36.34
C LYS A 97 -4.16 -79.47 -36.35
N ARG A 98 -5.46 -79.27 -36.58
CA ARG A 98 -6.40 -80.38 -36.75
C ARG A 98 -6.08 -81.23 -37.97
N THR A 99 -5.81 -80.60 -39.12
CA THR A 99 -5.53 -81.29 -40.39
C THR A 99 -4.29 -82.20 -40.29
N LEU A 100 -3.23 -81.73 -39.62
CA LEU A 100 -2.01 -82.50 -39.39
C LEU A 100 -2.26 -83.74 -38.52
N VAL A 101 -2.98 -83.58 -37.39
CA VAL A 101 -3.36 -84.71 -36.51
C VAL A 101 -4.22 -85.73 -37.27
N ASP A 102 -5.13 -85.25 -38.10
CA ASP A 102 -5.99 -86.08 -38.95
C ASP A 102 -5.22 -86.84 -40.06
N GLN A 103 -4.02 -86.39 -40.46
CA GLN A 103 -3.13 -87.13 -41.35
C GLN A 103 -2.40 -88.24 -40.58
N MET A 104 -1.76 -87.91 -39.45
CA MET A 104 -1.03 -88.90 -38.64
C MET A 104 -1.94 -90.04 -38.13
N GLU A 105 -3.20 -89.73 -37.78
CA GLU A 105 -4.22 -90.74 -37.44
C GLU A 105 -4.54 -91.69 -38.61
N LYS A 106 -4.47 -91.24 -39.87
CA LYS A 106 -4.70 -92.08 -41.07
C LYS A 106 -3.50 -92.96 -41.36
N GLU A 107 -2.29 -92.42 -41.26
CA GLU A 107 -1.03 -93.15 -41.45
C GLU A 107 -0.87 -94.27 -40.42
N ARG A 108 -1.12 -93.98 -39.13
CA ARG A 108 -1.17 -94.99 -38.06
C ARG A 108 -2.15 -96.13 -38.36
N LYS A 109 -3.34 -95.83 -38.88
CA LYS A 109 -4.35 -96.85 -39.27
C LYS A 109 -3.88 -97.67 -40.47
N LEU A 110 -3.20 -97.06 -41.43
CA LEU A 110 -2.65 -97.73 -42.62
C LEU A 110 -1.46 -98.66 -42.26
N LEU A 111 -0.57 -98.22 -41.37
CA LEU A 111 0.50 -99.06 -40.80
C LEU A 111 -0.07 -100.25 -40.02
N THR A 112 -1.06 -100.02 -39.16
CA THR A 112 -1.76 -101.09 -38.40
C THR A 112 -2.36 -102.13 -39.35
N ALA A 113 -3.00 -101.70 -40.44
CA ALA A 113 -3.53 -102.60 -41.46
C ALA A 113 -2.42 -103.40 -42.16
N LYS A 114 -1.30 -102.76 -42.51
CA LYS A 114 -0.13 -103.40 -43.15
C LYS A 114 0.48 -104.48 -42.27
N ILE A 115 0.63 -104.24 -40.97
CA ILE A 115 1.10 -105.23 -39.97
C ILE A 115 0.15 -106.45 -39.96
N SER A 116 -1.16 -106.24 -39.86
CA SER A 116 -2.13 -107.35 -39.86
C SER A 116 -2.14 -108.19 -41.14
N GLY A 117 -1.70 -107.62 -42.28
CA GLY A 117 -1.48 -108.34 -43.53
C GLY A 117 -0.25 -109.26 -43.47
N LEU A 118 0.86 -108.79 -42.89
CA LEU A 118 2.10 -109.55 -42.72
C LEU A 118 1.92 -110.71 -41.72
N GLU A 119 1.19 -110.48 -40.62
CA GLU A 119 0.89 -111.55 -39.64
C GLU A 119 0.12 -112.70 -40.28
N LYS A 120 -0.82 -112.39 -41.17
CA LYS A 120 -1.57 -113.41 -41.91
C LYS A 120 -0.68 -114.18 -42.89
N GLN A 121 0.24 -113.50 -43.58
CA GLN A 121 1.22 -114.16 -44.47
C GLN A 121 2.20 -115.06 -43.70
N MET A 122 2.61 -114.70 -42.48
CA MET A 122 3.41 -115.58 -41.62
C MET A 122 2.64 -116.84 -41.21
N GLU A 123 1.37 -116.74 -40.87
CA GLU A 123 0.55 -117.92 -40.52
C GLU A 123 0.30 -118.80 -41.76
N ASP A 124 0.05 -118.23 -42.94
CA ASP A 124 -0.06 -118.95 -44.22
C ASP A 124 1.26 -119.69 -44.59
N LEU A 125 2.43 -119.08 -44.33
CA LEU A 125 3.75 -119.69 -44.54
C LEU A 125 4.06 -120.79 -43.52
N LYS A 126 3.64 -120.61 -42.27
CA LYS A 126 3.76 -121.59 -41.18
C LYS A 126 2.90 -122.83 -41.44
N ASP A 127 1.67 -122.66 -41.93
CA ASP A 127 0.81 -123.77 -42.39
C ASP A 127 1.42 -124.49 -43.60
N GLN A 128 2.05 -123.76 -44.54
CA GLN A 128 2.83 -124.39 -45.62
C GLN A 128 4.04 -125.16 -45.11
N ASN A 129 4.78 -124.63 -44.13
CA ASN A 129 5.94 -125.29 -43.53
C ASN A 129 5.50 -126.59 -42.82
N VAL A 130 4.43 -126.56 -42.03
CA VAL A 130 3.82 -127.78 -41.43
C VAL A 130 3.40 -128.79 -42.51
N GLN A 131 2.78 -128.34 -43.62
CA GLN A 131 2.42 -129.22 -44.74
C GLN A 131 3.62 -129.78 -45.51
N LEU A 132 4.76 -129.11 -45.51
CA LEU A 132 6.01 -129.60 -46.12
C LEU A 132 6.74 -130.55 -45.16
N GLN A 133 6.73 -130.26 -43.87
CA GLN A 133 7.31 -131.12 -42.83
C GLN A 133 6.58 -132.47 -42.74
N TYR A 134 5.24 -132.48 -42.81
CA TYR A 134 4.43 -133.69 -42.98
C TYR A 134 4.74 -134.49 -44.25
N LYS A 135 5.26 -133.84 -45.32
CA LYS A 135 5.70 -134.53 -46.55
C LYS A 135 7.12 -135.08 -46.39
N ILE A 136 8.03 -134.37 -45.71
CA ILE A 136 9.38 -134.86 -45.39
C ILE A 136 9.32 -136.14 -44.54
N GLU A 137 8.44 -136.19 -43.53
CA GLU A 137 8.24 -137.40 -42.71
C GLU A 137 7.75 -138.62 -43.51
N TYR A 138 7.18 -138.40 -44.71
CA TYR A 138 6.67 -139.45 -45.60
C TYR A 138 7.51 -139.70 -46.85
N THR A 139 8.43 -138.80 -47.22
CA THR A 139 9.29 -138.89 -48.41
C THR A 139 10.69 -138.31 -48.15
N SER A 140 11.71 -139.16 -48.24
CA SER A 140 13.11 -138.81 -48.01
C SER A 140 13.79 -138.19 -49.25
N GLU A 141 13.24 -137.10 -49.78
CA GLU A 141 13.84 -136.33 -50.89
C GLU A 141 14.63 -135.11 -50.37
N PRO A 142 15.94 -134.96 -50.73
CA PRO A 142 16.75 -133.84 -50.24
C PRO A 142 16.20 -132.44 -50.58
N MET A 143 15.65 -132.26 -51.79
CA MET A 143 15.06 -130.99 -52.25
C MET A 143 13.85 -130.50 -51.42
N LEU A 144 13.24 -131.38 -50.62
CA LEU A 144 12.16 -131.00 -49.71
C LEU A 144 12.72 -130.41 -48.40
N MET A 145 13.87 -130.86 -47.90
CA MET A 145 14.54 -130.21 -46.76
C MET A 145 15.07 -128.82 -47.12
N GLU A 146 15.69 -128.68 -48.30
CA GLU A 146 16.20 -127.40 -48.80
C GLU A 146 15.09 -126.32 -48.81
N ARG A 147 13.92 -126.66 -49.36
CA ARG A 147 12.74 -125.77 -49.35
C ARG A 147 12.16 -125.50 -47.95
N VAL A 148 12.34 -126.39 -46.99
CA VAL A 148 11.94 -126.13 -45.58
C VAL A 148 12.95 -125.24 -44.88
N GLN A 149 14.24 -125.29 -45.26
CA GLN A 149 15.22 -124.30 -44.83
C GLN A 149 14.87 -122.92 -45.40
N ASP A 150 14.66 -122.79 -46.72
CA ASP A 150 14.28 -121.53 -47.38
C ASP A 150 13.05 -120.86 -46.70
N VAL A 151 12.01 -121.65 -46.41
CA VAL A 151 10.78 -121.16 -45.77
C VAL A 151 10.98 -120.85 -44.28
N THR A 152 11.97 -121.45 -43.61
CA THR A 152 12.33 -121.12 -42.22
C THR A 152 13.18 -119.85 -42.16
N ASP A 153 14.13 -119.69 -43.08
CA ASP A 153 14.99 -118.49 -43.16
C ASP A 153 14.15 -117.25 -43.56
N MET A 154 13.19 -117.42 -44.48
CA MET A 154 12.18 -116.36 -44.77
C MET A 154 11.28 -116.04 -43.57
N ARG A 155 10.89 -117.04 -42.76
CA ARG A 155 10.10 -116.80 -41.53
C ARG A 155 10.91 -115.97 -40.53
N ASP A 156 12.18 -116.27 -40.35
CA ASP A 156 13.01 -115.61 -39.35
C ASP A 156 13.42 -114.19 -39.77
N ALA A 157 13.66 -113.97 -41.07
CA ALA A 157 13.77 -112.61 -41.62
C ALA A 157 12.48 -111.78 -41.42
N LEU A 158 11.29 -112.38 -41.60
CA LEU A 158 10.02 -111.70 -41.31
C LEU A 158 9.80 -111.44 -39.80
N ALA A 159 10.33 -112.32 -38.93
CA ALA A 159 10.25 -112.15 -37.49
C ALA A 159 11.13 -110.97 -37.00
N ASP A 160 12.35 -110.83 -37.52
CA ASP A 160 13.22 -109.70 -37.19
C ASP A 160 12.68 -108.37 -37.75
N VAL A 161 12.13 -108.35 -38.97
CA VAL A 161 11.42 -107.17 -39.50
C VAL A 161 10.20 -106.79 -38.65
N LYS A 162 9.41 -107.77 -38.18
CA LYS A 162 8.31 -107.51 -37.24
C LYS A 162 8.83 -106.89 -35.93
N LYS A 163 9.90 -107.44 -35.36
CA LYS A 163 10.52 -106.98 -34.12
C LYS A 163 11.08 -105.55 -34.24
N GLN A 164 11.63 -105.18 -35.40
CA GLN A 164 12.09 -103.81 -35.65
C GLN A 164 10.91 -102.82 -35.73
N LEU A 165 9.84 -103.17 -36.46
CA LEU A 165 8.61 -102.36 -36.52
C LEU A 165 7.90 -102.24 -35.14
N GLU A 166 7.98 -103.26 -34.29
CA GLU A 166 7.50 -103.21 -32.91
C GLU A 166 8.35 -102.26 -32.03
N ALA A 167 9.65 -102.13 -32.29
CA ALA A 167 10.52 -101.18 -31.60
C ALA A 167 10.27 -99.72 -32.04
N GLU A 168 10.20 -99.47 -33.35
CA GLU A 168 9.85 -98.15 -33.92
C GLU A 168 8.47 -97.67 -33.42
N LEU A 169 7.49 -98.58 -33.32
CA LEU A 169 6.17 -98.25 -32.79
C LEU A 169 6.21 -97.92 -31.30
N GLN A 170 7.03 -98.62 -30.49
CA GLN A 170 7.23 -98.25 -29.08
C GLN A 170 7.92 -96.89 -28.92
N GLU A 171 8.94 -96.60 -29.73
CA GLU A 171 9.62 -95.30 -29.73
C GLU A 171 8.63 -94.17 -30.03
N LYS A 172 7.84 -94.28 -31.10
CA LYS A 172 6.80 -93.28 -31.42
C LYS A 172 5.69 -93.19 -30.36
N ASP A 173 5.33 -94.28 -29.69
CA ASP A 173 4.42 -94.25 -28.52
C ASP A 173 5.06 -93.66 -27.25
N THR A 174 6.39 -93.49 -27.19
CA THR A 174 7.08 -92.71 -26.15
C THR A 174 7.21 -91.24 -26.52
N GLU A 175 7.55 -90.89 -27.77
CA GLU A 175 7.53 -89.52 -28.29
C GLU A 175 6.15 -88.87 -28.11
N LEU A 176 5.08 -89.55 -28.54
CA LEU A 176 3.70 -89.09 -28.39
C LEU A 176 3.29 -88.90 -26.92
N ARG A 177 3.95 -89.61 -26.00
CA ARG A 177 3.71 -89.48 -24.55
C ARG A 177 4.43 -88.27 -23.98
N GLY A 178 5.71 -88.10 -24.35
CA GLY A 178 6.52 -86.91 -24.01
C GLY A 178 5.87 -85.62 -24.50
N MET A 179 5.46 -85.57 -25.77
CA MET A 179 4.73 -84.44 -26.36
C MET A 179 3.40 -84.15 -25.62
N LYS A 180 2.64 -85.18 -25.24
CA LYS A 180 1.40 -84.99 -24.46
C LYS A 180 1.67 -84.47 -23.06
N THR A 181 2.74 -84.91 -22.39
CA THR A 181 3.11 -84.36 -21.07
C THR A 181 3.64 -82.93 -21.15
N ALA A 182 4.41 -82.59 -22.18
CA ALA A 182 4.88 -81.22 -22.40
C ALA A 182 3.73 -80.26 -22.73
N LEU A 183 2.78 -80.69 -23.58
CA LEU A 183 1.59 -79.91 -23.91
C LEU A 183 0.68 -79.72 -22.69
N ALA A 184 0.46 -80.75 -21.88
CA ALA A 184 -0.31 -80.63 -20.63
C ALA A 184 0.38 -79.73 -19.58
N ALA A 185 1.71 -79.65 -19.58
CA ALA A 185 2.45 -78.69 -18.75
C ALA A 185 2.23 -77.25 -19.26
N LYS A 186 2.34 -77.01 -20.57
CA LYS A 186 2.12 -75.68 -21.17
C LYS A 186 0.67 -75.20 -21.06
N ASP A 187 -0.31 -76.09 -21.22
CA ASP A 187 -1.72 -75.77 -20.96
C ASP A 187 -1.95 -75.34 -19.49
N LYS A 188 -1.23 -75.94 -18.54
CA LYS A 188 -1.29 -75.56 -17.12
C LYS A 188 -0.63 -74.21 -16.85
N GLU A 189 0.57 -73.96 -17.39
CA GLU A 189 1.24 -72.66 -17.31
C GLU A 189 0.38 -71.53 -17.90
N LEU A 190 -0.30 -71.80 -19.02
CA LEU A 190 -1.24 -70.86 -19.65
C LEU A 190 -2.53 -70.65 -18.83
N SER A 191 -2.94 -71.61 -17.99
CA SER A 191 -4.04 -71.41 -17.03
C SER A 191 -3.60 -70.49 -15.89
N THR A 192 -2.48 -70.78 -15.24
CA THR A 192 -1.98 -69.97 -14.12
C THR A 192 -1.68 -68.54 -14.54
N LEU A 193 -1.08 -68.34 -15.72
CA LEU A 193 -0.79 -66.99 -16.24
C LEU A 193 -2.08 -66.21 -16.58
N ARG A 194 -3.17 -66.88 -16.97
CA ARG A 194 -4.49 -66.24 -17.15
C ARG A 194 -5.12 -65.87 -15.82
N GLU A 195 -5.07 -66.76 -14.83
CA GLU A 195 -5.57 -66.51 -13.48
C GLU A 195 -4.82 -65.34 -12.82
N GLU A 196 -3.50 -65.22 -13.06
CA GLU A 196 -2.69 -64.08 -12.62
C GLU A 196 -3.07 -62.76 -13.30
N TYR A 197 -3.24 -62.74 -14.64
CA TYR A 197 -3.67 -61.52 -15.35
C TYR A 197 -5.12 -61.12 -15.03
N GLU A 198 -6.04 -62.08 -14.87
CA GLU A 198 -7.42 -61.81 -14.50
C GLU A 198 -7.50 -61.20 -13.10
N LYS A 199 -6.70 -61.69 -12.14
CA LYS A 199 -6.55 -61.07 -10.82
C LYS A 199 -5.95 -59.66 -10.90
N GLN A 200 -4.91 -59.44 -11.70
CA GLN A 200 -4.32 -58.10 -11.88
C GLN A 200 -5.36 -57.09 -12.44
N ILE A 201 -6.26 -57.54 -13.32
CA ILE A 201 -7.35 -56.72 -13.84
C ILE A 201 -8.40 -56.42 -12.75
N GLU A 202 -8.73 -57.39 -11.88
CA GLU A 202 -9.61 -57.15 -10.72
C GLU A 202 -9.00 -56.16 -9.72
N ASP A 203 -7.74 -56.35 -9.33
CA ASP A 203 -7.01 -55.48 -8.40
C ASP A 203 -6.95 -54.03 -8.94
N LEU A 204 -6.50 -53.83 -10.18
CA LEU A 204 -6.44 -52.51 -10.84
C LEU A 204 -7.83 -51.86 -11.02
N THR A 205 -8.89 -52.66 -11.18
CA THR A 205 -10.26 -52.15 -11.26
C THR A 205 -10.76 -51.68 -9.89
N ALA A 206 -10.39 -52.38 -8.82
CA ALA A 206 -10.70 -51.97 -7.45
C ALA A 206 -9.96 -50.67 -7.07
N GLU A 207 -8.66 -50.57 -7.36
CA GLU A 207 -7.88 -49.34 -7.15
C GLU A 207 -8.47 -48.14 -7.90
N ARG A 208 -8.86 -48.35 -9.17
CA ARG A 208 -9.47 -47.29 -9.99
C ARG A 208 -10.78 -46.76 -9.43
N GLU A 209 -11.67 -47.64 -8.97
CA GLU A 209 -12.95 -47.21 -8.38
C GLU A 209 -12.77 -46.62 -6.97
N ALA A 210 -11.74 -47.05 -6.20
CA ALA A 210 -11.36 -46.41 -4.94
C ALA A 210 -10.84 -44.98 -5.15
N ALA A 211 -9.87 -44.77 -6.05
CA ALA A 211 -9.33 -43.43 -6.36
C ALA A 211 -10.40 -42.48 -6.93
N LYS A 212 -11.38 -43.02 -7.67
CA LYS A 212 -12.55 -42.29 -8.18
C LYS A 212 -13.54 -41.89 -7.09
N LEU A 213 -13.74 -42.72 -6.06
CA LEU A 213 -14.50 -42.37 -4.86
C LEU A 213 -13.79 -41.28 -4.05
N GLU A 214 -12.50 -41.43 -3.82
CA GLU A 214 -11.67 -40.44 -3.10
C GLU A 214 -11.66 -39.07 -3.82
N ALA A 215 -11.51 -39.06 -5.14
CA ALA A 215 -11.63 -37.83 -5.94
C ALA A 215 -13.03 -37.20 -5.85
N ALA A 216 -14.10 -37.99 -5.80
CA ALA A 216 -15.46 -37.48 -5.66
C ALA A 216 -15.72 -36.86 -4.27
N ASP A 217 -15.23 -37.49 -3.19
CA ASP A 217 -15.32 -36.94 -1.84
C ASP A 217 -14.42 -35.71 -1.66
N ALA A 218 -13.23 -35.67 -2.26
CA ALA A 218 -12.37 -34.47 -2.27
C ALA A 218 -13.06 -33.27 -2.94
N VAL A 219 -13.71 -33.49 -4.09
CA VAL A 219 -14.53 -32.46 -4.77
C VAL A 219 -15.73 -32.03 -3.91
N ARG A 220 -16.40 -32.97 -3.25
CA ARG A 220 -17.52 -32.67 -2.33
C ARG A 220 -17.07 -31.81 -1.15
N VAL A 221 -16.00 -32.20 -0.45
CA VAL A 221 -15.44 -31.45 0.69
C VAL A 221 -14.95 -30.07 0.26
N ALA A 222 -14.31 -29.95 -0.91
CA ALA A 222 -13.91 -28.65 -1.46
C ALA A 222 -15.14 -27.75 -1.76
N SER A 223 -16.22 -28.32 -2.30
CA SER A 223 -17.47 -27.60 -2.56
C SER A 223 -18.18 -27.17 -1.27
N GLU A 224 -18.20 -28.01 -0.24
CA GLU A 224 -18.77 -27.71 1.08
C GLU A 224 -17.95 -26.63 1.80
N ALA A 225 -16.62 -26.71 1.77
CA ALA A 225 -15.75 -25.70 2.35
C ALA A 225 -15.84 -24.34 1.61
N ALA A 226 -16.03 -24.36 0.29
CA ALA A 226 -16.28 -23.14 -0.50
C ALA A 226 -17.64 -22.51 -0.17
N SER A 227 -18.72 -23.31 -0.10
CA SER A 227 -20.05 -22.78 0.23
C SER A 227 -20.12 -22.20 1.64
N GLY A 228 -19.48 -22.84 2.63
CA GLY A 228 -19.35 -22.31 3.99
C GLY A 228 -18.66 -20.94 4.02
N LYS A 229 -17.52 -20.79 3.34
CA LYS A 229 -16.82 -19.50 3.23
C LYS A 229 -17.65 -18.41 2.56
N TYR A 230 -18.41 -18.76 1.51
CA TYR A 230 -19.31 -17.80 0.87
C TYR A 230 -20.47 -17.40 1.81
N GLU A 231 -21.05 -18.32 2.57
CA GLU A 231 -22.07 -18.00 3.57
C GLU A 231 -21.54 -17.11 4.70
N GLU A 232 -20.32 -17.35 5.20
CA GLU A 232 -19.70 -16.52 6.23
C GLU A 232 -19.42 -15.10 5.70
N GLN A 233 -18.85 -14.95 4.51
CA GLN A 233 -18.67 -13.64 3.86
C GLN A 233 -19.98 -12.90 3.58
N LEU A 234 -21.07 -13.63 3.32
CA LEU A 234 -22.40 -13.02 3.12
C LEU A 234 -22.94 -12.48 4.45
N LYS A 235 -22.87 -13.27 5.53
CA LYS A 235 -23.26 -12.87 6.89
C LYS A 235 -22.43 -11.69 7.40
N GLU A 236 -21.12 -11.69 7.16
CA GLU A 236 -20.23 -10.58 7.50
C GLU A 236 -20.60 -9.29 6.75
N LYS A 237 -20.92 -9.38 5.45
CA LYS A 237 -21.38 -8.23 4.66
C LYS A 237 -22.78 -7.74 5.04
N ASP A 238 -23.69 -8.64 5.41
CA ASP A 238 -25.02 -8.25 5.92
C ASP A 238 -24.91 -7.52 7.26
N VAL A 239 -24.01 -7.96 8.16
CA VAL A 239 -23.71 -7.26 9.42
C VAL A 239 -23.06 -5.90 9.15
N ALA A 240 -22.09 -5.81 8.23
CA ALA A 240 -21.49 -4.55 7.82
C ALA A 240 -22.51 -3.58 7.20
N LEU A 241 -23.44 -4.07 6.37
CA LEU A 241 -24.53 -3.28 5.80
C LEU A 241 -25.51 -2.79 6.89
N GLN A 242 -25.81 -3.60 7.90
CA GLN A 242 -26.62 -3.16 9.04
C GLN A 242 -25.90 -2.08 9.87
N ALA A 243 -24.60 -2.23 10.12
CA ALA A 243 -23.79 -1.23 10.80
C ALA A 243 -23.76 0.11 10.03
N ILE A 244 -23.48 0.07 8.72
CA ILE A 244 -23.51 1.26 7.84
C ILE A 244 -24.91 1.90 7.79
N THR A 245 -25.98 1.11 7.83
CA THR A 245 -27.36 1.62 7.85
C THR A 245 -27.66 2.32 9.17
N GLN A 246 -27.27 1.74 10.31
CA GLN A 246 -27.43 2.37 11.63
C GLN A 246 -26.58 3.65 11.75
N GLU A 247 -25.33 3.61 11.28
CA GLU A 247 -24.44 4.79 11.25
C GLU A 247 -25.06 5.89 10.40
N LYS A 248 -25.58 5.57 9.20
CA LYS A 248 -26.32 6.51 8.35
C LYS A 248 -27.53 7.11 9.07
N GLU A 249 -28.35 6.32 9.76
CA GLU A 249 -29.50 6.82 10.52
C GLU A 249 -29.06 7.75 11.68
N THR A 250 -27.95 7.45 12.38
CA THR A 250 -27.39 8.35 13.41
C THR A 250 -26.82 9.64 12.82
N LEU A 251 -26.21 9.59 11.64
CA LEU A 251 -25.70 10.78 10.94
C LEU A 251 -26.85 11.65 10.40
N GLU A 252 -27.92 11.05 9.86
CA GLU A 252 -29.10 11.79 9.39
C GLU A 252 -29.87 12.45 10.55
N THR A 253 -30.00 11.77 11.70
CA THR A 253 -30.59 12.39 12.91
C THR A 253 -29.71 13.50 13.48
N SER A 254 -28.39 13.29 13.61
CA SER A 254 -27.48 14.34 14.08
C SER A 254 -27.42 15.54 13.13
N LEU A 255 -27.48 15.32 11.81
CA LEU A 255 -27.54 16.40 10.82
C LEU A 255 -28.83 17.22 10.98
N ALA A 256 -29.99 16.58 11.17
CA ALA A 256 -31.24 17.28 11.44
C ALA A 256 -31.21 18.09 12.75
N GLU A 257 -30.61 17.56 13.82
CA GLU A 257 -30.38 18.31 15.08
C GLU A 257 -29.47 19.53 14.86
N LYS A 258 -28.42 19.41 14.04
CA LYS A 258 -27.52 20.53 13.71
C LYS A 258 -28.19 21.57 12.81
N GLU A 259 -29.04 21.17 11.87
CA GLU A 259 -29.84 22.10 11.06
C GLU A 259 -30.85 22.87 11.93
N GLN A 260 -31.53 22.20 12.87
CA GLN A 260 -32.41 22.88 13.83
C GLN A 260 -31.63 23.87 14.70
N ALA A 261 -30.52 23.44 15.32
CA ALA A 261 -29.70 24.32 16.16
C ALA A 261 -29.13 25.52 15.39
N LEU A 262 -28.82 25.35 14.09
CA LEU A 262 -28.37 26.44 13.22
C LEU A 262 -29.51 27.41 12.89
N HIS A 263 -30.75 26.94 12.69
CA HIS A 263 -31.92 27.82 12.54
C HIS A 263 -32.27 28.57 13.83
N GLU A 264 -32.14 27.94 15.01
CA GLU A 264 -32.32 28.60 16.31
C GLU A 264 -31.24 29.68 16.54
N ALA A 265 -29.97 29.38 16.23
CA ALA A 265 -28.88 30.37 16.28
C ALA A 265 -29.06 31.52 15.27
N GLN A 266 -29.60 31.25 14.08
CA GLN A 266 -29.98 32.27 13.10
C GLN A 266 -31.14 33.15 13.60
N ALA A 267 -32.14 32.57 14.28
CA ALA A 267 -33.21 33.36 14.90
C ALA A 267 -32.66 34.29 15.98
N ALA A 268 -31.85 33.76 16.90
CA ALA A 268 -31.24 34.54 17.98
C ALA A 268 -30.32 35.66 17.48
N THR A 269 -29.49 35.40 16.46
CA THR A 269 -28.63 36.45 15.88
C THR A 269 -29.42 37.54 15.14
N ASN A 270 -30.54 37.21 14.47
CA ASN A 270 -31.43 38.21 13.90
C ASN A 270 -32.15 39.06 14.97
N GLU A 271 -32.53 38.45 16.10
CA GLU A 271 -33.11 39.17 17.25
C GLU A 271 -32.08 40.11 17.90
N VAL A 272 -30.87 39.64 18.18
CA VAL A 272 -29.77 40.46 18.71
C VAL A 272 -29.45 41.63 17.75
N ARG A 273 -29.43 41.39 16.43
CA ARG A 273 -29.22 42.47 15.44
C ARG A 273 -30.34 43.51 15.48
N ARG A 274 -31.59 43.09 15.60
CA ARG A 274 -32.75 43.98 15.74
C ARG A 274 -32.68 44.82 17.02
N ASN A 275 -32.29 44.20 18.13
CA ASN A 275 -32.13 44.88 19.41
C ASN A 275 -30.96 45.89 19.37
N LEU A 276 -29.88 45.58 18.65
CA LEU A 276 -28.79 46.53 18.39
C LEU A 276 -29.24 47.73 17.52
N GLU A 277 -30.02 47.48 16.46
CA GLU A 277 -30.64 48.53 15.63
C GLU A 277 -31.62 49.42 16.42
N GLU A 278 -32.20 48.92 17.51
CA GLU A 278 -33.06 49.65 18.46
C GLU A 278 -32.25 50.52 19.42
N VAL A 279 -31.23 49.93 20.08
CA VAL A 279 -30.33 50.64 21.00
C VAL A 279 -29.56 51.76 20.28
N GLN A 280 -29.12 51.54 19.04
CA GLN A 280 -28.47 52.57 18.23
C GLN A 280 -29.40 53.76 17.95
N ARG A 281 -30.66 53.51 17.57
CA ARG A 281 -31.65 54.58 17.38
C ARG A 281 -31.95 55.36 18.66
N GLN A 282 -32.01 54.68 19.81
CA GLN A 282 -32.21 55.33 21.11
C GLN A 282 -31.00 56.20 21.50
N GLY A 283 -29.77 55.69 21.34
CA GLY A 283 -28.56 56.48 21.59
C GLY A 283 -28.47 57.71 20.67
N GLU A 284 -28.93 57.59 19.43
CA GLU A 284 -29.05 58.73 18.50
C GLU A 284 -30.09 59.77 18.92
N THR A 285 -31.21 59.39 19.56
CA THR A 285 -32.18 60.36 20.09
C THR A 285 -31.68 61.01 21.36
N ASP A 286 -31.08 60.22 22.26
CA ASP A 286 -30.61 60.71 23.56
C ASP A 286 -29.47 61.71 23.37
N ALA A 287 -28.52 61.42 22.47
CA ALA A 287 -27.46 62.36 22.08
C ALA A 287 -28.01 63.70 21.54
N LYS A 288 -29.08 63.67 20.74
CA LYS A 288 -29.73 64.90 20.22
C LYS A 288 -30.40 65.70 21.33
N THR A 289 -31.02 65.05 22.32
CA THR A 289 -31.61 65.75 23.48
C THR A 289 -30.55 66.35 24.42
N LEU A 290 -29.43 65.65 24.64
CA LEU A 290 -28.31 66.16 25.45
C LEU A 290 -27.65 67.39 24.81
N GLU A 291 -27.53 67.41 23.48
CA GLU A 291 -26.96 68.55 22.77
C GLU A 291 -27.90 69.77 22.78
N GLN A 292 -29.21 69.57 22.73
CA GLN A 292 -30.20 70.64 22.94
C GLN A 292 -30.11 71.22 24.37
N LEU A 293 -30.08 70.36 25.39
CA LEU A 293 -29.94 70.78 26.79
C LEU A 293 -28.63 71.54 27.07
N ARG A 294 -27.54 71.21 26.36
CA ARG A 294 -26.28 71.98 26.41
C ARG A 294 -26.44 73.39 25.85
N GLN A 295 -27.09 73.53 24.70
CA GLN A 295 -27.29 74.83 24.06
C GLN A 295 -28.19 75.74 24.91
N GLU A 296 -29.22 75.19 25.57
CA GLU A 296 -30.06 75.92 26.54
C GLU A 296 -29.26 76.36 27.79
N LEU A 297 -28.38 75.49 28.31
CA LEU A 297 -27.50 75.83 29.43
C LEU A 297 -26.48 76.92 29.08
N GLU A 298 -25.89 76.87 27.88
CA GLU A 298 -24.90 77.86 27.45
C GLU A 298 -25.55 79.22 27.14
N GLN A 299 -26.74 79.22 26.52
CA GLN A 299 -27.52 80.45 26.32
C GLN A 299 -27.94 81.10 27.66
N THR A 300 -28.41 80.30 28.63
CA THR A 300 -28.79 80.84 29.95
C THR A 300 -27.57 81.33 30.75
N ALA A 301 -26.41 80.68 30.64
CA ALA A 301 -25.16 81.16 31.21
C ALA A 301 -24.76 82.54 30.66
N GLN A 302 -24.80 82.73 29.33
CA GLN A 302 -24.50 84.01 28.68
C GLN A 302 -25.48 85.11 29.11
N GLU A 303 -26.77 84.80 29.24
CA GLU A 303 -27.76 85.74 29.77
C GLU A 303 -27.46 86.16 31.23
N HIS A 304 -27.01 85.22 32.07
CA HIS A 304 -26.65 85.51 33.46
C HIS A 304 -25.37 86.35 33.56
N GLU A 305 -24.37 86.11 32.69
CA GLU A 305 -23.15 86.90 32.64
C GLU A 305 -23.41 88.35 32.20
N GLN A 306 -24.26 88.56 31.18
CA GLN A 306 -24.67 89.90 30.76
C GLN A 306 -25.39 90.68 31.87
N LYS A 307 -26.31 90.03 32.61
CA LYS A 307 -27.00 90.62 33.76
C LYS A 307 -26.02 90.95 34.91
N LEU A 308 -25.01 90.10 35.13
CA LEU A 308 -23.94 90.35 36.10
C LEU A 308 -23.07 91.56 35.72
N GLN A 309 -22.78 91.76 34.43
CA GLN A 309 -22.02 92.91 33.98
C GLN A 309 -22.81 94.22 34.12
N GLN A 310 -24.09 94.24 33.72
CA GLN A 310 -24.97 95.41 33.92
C GLN A 310 -25.05 95.83 35.39
N LEU A 311 -25.14 94.88 36.32
CA LEU A 311 -25.16 95.16 37.76
C LEU A 311 -23.82 95.71 38.31
N LYS A 312 -22.67 95.33 37.72
CA LYS A 312 -21.38 95.96 38.03
C LYS A 312 -21.33 97.40 37.53
N ASP A 313 -21.73 97.63 36.28
CA ASP A 313 -21.67 98.95 35.65
C ASP A 313 -22.61 99.95 36.37
N GLU A 314 -23.81 99.50 36.76
CA GLU A 314 -24.72 100.26 37.64
C GLU A 314 -24.13 100.52 39.04
N GLY A 315 -23.38 99.56 39.59
CA GLY A 315 -22.72 99.70 40.88
C GLY A 315 -21.60 100.75 40.83
N GLN A 316 -20.79 100.71 39.78
CA GLN A 316 -19.69 101.62 39.49
C GLN A 316 -20.20 103.08 39.43
N GLN A 317 -21.24 103.34 38.62
CA GLN A 317 -21.83 104.68 38.45
C GLN A 317 -22.42 105.24 39.76
N LYS A 318 -23.01 104.38 40.60
CA LYS A 318 -23.53 104.79 41.93
C LYS A 318 -22.40 105.13 42.90
N LEU A 319 -21.25 104.48 42.77
CA LEU A 319 -20.06 104.74 43.59
C LEU A 319 -19.41 106.08 43.20
N GLU A 320 -19.19 106.31 41.90
CA GLU A 320 -18.68 107.58 41.35
C GLU A 320 -19.57 108.78 41.71
N ALA A 321 -20.90 108.60 41.68
CA ALA A 321 -21.85 109.64 42.08
C ALA A 321 -21.79 109.96 43.59
N LEU A 322 -21.55 108.97 44.45
CA LEU A 322 -21.38 109.17 45.89
C LEU A 322 -20.03 109.81 46.23
N GLU A 323 -18.97 109.42 45.53
CA GLU A 323 -17.63 110.00 45.68
C GLU A 323 -17.62 111.48 45.28
N LYS A 324 -18.26 111.83 44.15
CA LYS A 324 -18.46 113.23 43.75
C LYS A 324 -19.28 114.03 44.75
N HIS A 325 -20.35 113.47 45.31
CA HIS A 325 -21.14 114.13 46.35
C HIS A 325 -20.34 114.29 47.66
N ALA A 326 -19.43 113.37 47.99
CA ALA A 326 -18.55 113.51 49.14
C ALA A 326 -17.56 114.68 48.94
N GLN A 327 -16.95 114.79 47.76
CA GLN A 327 -16.07 115.92 47.43
C GLN A 327 -16.80 117.27 47.49
N GLU A 328 -18.01 117.35 46.92
CA GLU A 328 -18.84 118.57 46.99
C GLU A 328 -19.18 119.00 48.43
N GLN A 329 -19.32 118.06 49.37
CA GLN A 329 -19.51 118.36 50.79
C GLN A 329 -18.21 118.79 51.49
N GLU A 330 -17.06 118.23 51.11
CA GLU A 330 -15.76 118.66 51.63
C GLU A 330 -15.42 120.09 51.16
N ASP A 331 -15.63 120.39 49.89
CA ASP A 331 -15.43 121.72 49.31
C ASP A 331 -16.26 122.78 50.07
N ILE A 332 -17.56 122.52 50.28
CA ILE A 332 -18.46 123.37 51.08
C ILE A 332 -17.96 123.52 52.54
N ALA A 333 -17.45 122.45 53.15
CA ALA A 333 -16.90 122.51 54.50
C ALA A 333 -15.63 123.39 54.57
N THR A 334 -14.77 123.37 53.55
CA THR A 334 -13.60 124.26 53.49
C THR A 334 -14.01 125.73 53.29
N GLU A 335 -14.99 126.02 52.41
CA GLU A 335 -15.54 127.37 52.22
C GLU A 335 -16.10 127.94 53.54
N LYS A 336 -16.90 127.15 54.27
CA LYS A 336 -17.44 127.57 55.59
C LYS A 336 -16.41 127.64 56.71
N THR A 337 -15.25 127.00 56.53
CA THR A 337 -14.11 127.17 57.44
C THR A 337 -13.40 128.50 57.14
N GLN A 338 -13.22 128.86 55.87
CA GLN A 338 -12.63 130.15 55.47
C GLN A 338 -13.50 131.34 55.88
N GLU A 339 -14.83 131.28 55.66
CA GLU A 339 -15.77 132.32 56.14
C GLU A 339 -15.64 132.57 57.66
N LEU A 340 -15.35 131.52 58.44
CA LEU A 340 -15.11 131.62 59.88
C LEU A 340 -13.72 132.15 60.25
N GLU A 341 -12.72 132.04 59.38
CA GLU A 341 -11.41 132.67 59.56
C GLU A 341 -11.49 134.17 59.25
N ASP A 342 -12.13 134.53 58.14
CA ASP A 342 -12.35 135.91 57.70
C ASP A 342 -13.18 136.68 58.74
N TYR A 343 -14.24 136.08 59.28
CA TYR A 343 -15.05 136.69 60.35
C TYR A 343 -14.27 136.90 61.66
N LYS A 344 -13.30 136.03 61.99
CA LYS A 344 -12.38 136.28 63.12
C LYS A 344 -11.45 137.44 62.83
N HIS A 345 -10.97 137.58 61.59
CA HIS A 345 -10.10 138.68 61.18
C HIS A 345 -10.82 140.03 61.29
N ASP A 346 -12.04 140.14 60.78
CA ASP A 346 -12.90 141.33 60.94
C ASP A 346 -13.11 141.69 62.41
N CYS A 347 -13.35 140.70 63.28
CA CYS A 347 -13.46 140.93 64.73
C CYS A 347 -12.17 141.48 65.37
N VAL A 348 -10.99 141.09 64.87
CA VAL A 348 -9.69 141.59 65.34
C VAL A 348 -9.41 143.00 64.84
N GLU A 349 -9.70 143.32 63.57
CA GLU A 349 -9.52 144.68 63.05
C GLU A 349 -10.52 145.67 63.68
N LEU A 350 -11.78 145.27 63.91
CA LEU A 350 -12.74 146.06 64.69
C LEU A 350 -12.26 146.30 66.13
N TRP A 351 -11.56 145.34 66.75
CA TRP A 351 -10.96 145.51 68.07
C TRP A 351 -9.77 146.48 68.04
N LYS A 352 -8.89 146.43 67.04
CA LYS A 352 -7.81 147.42 66.85
C LYS A 352 -8.38 148.83 66.70
N ILE A 353 -9.35 149.03 65.81
CA ILE A 353 -9.99 150.34 65.57
C ILE A 353 -10.62 150.87 66.87
N ASN A 354 -11.21 150.00 67.70
CA ASN A 354 -11.75 150.37 69.01
C ASN A 354 -10.66 150.84 69.98
N GLU A 355 -9.47 150.22 69.96
CA GLU A 355 -8.34 150.59 70.82
C GLU A 355 -7.61 151.84 70.32
N GLU A 356 -7.45 152.01 69.01
CA GLU A 356 -6.93 153.24 68.39
C GLU A 356 -7.84 154.44 68.71
N LEU A 357 -9.16 154.27 68.68
CA LEU A 357 -10.12 155.30 69.10
C LEU A 357 -9.94 155.67 70.58
N LYS A 358 -9.70 154.71 71.49
CA LYS A 358 -9.37 155.02 72.89
C LYS A 358 -8.06 155.79 73.02
N GLN A 359 -7.04 155.44 72.24
CA GLN A 359 -5.76 156.14 72.24
C GLN A 359 -5.89 157.58 71.69
N GLN A 360 -6.67 157.80 70.63
CA GLN A 360 -6.97 159.15 70.12
C GLN A 360 -7.76 160.00 71.12
N ILE A 361 -8.73 159.42 71.83
CA ILE A 361 -9.46 160.09 72.92
C ILE A 361 -8.52 160.45 74.08
N ALA A 362 -7.61 159.53 74.46
CA ALA A 362 -6.61 159.79 75.49
C ALA A 362 -5.65 160.94 75.07
N LEU A 363 -5.12 160.91 73.86
CA LEU A 363 -4.22 161.94 73.33
C LEU A 363 -4.89 163.32 73.25
N THR A 364 -6.11 163.41 72.73
CA THR A 364 -6.86 164.68 72.68
C THR A 364 -7.25 165.21 74.07
N SER A 365 -7.47 164.32 75.05
CA SER A 365 -7.63 164.74 76.46
C SER A 365 -6.33 165.29 77.06
N ALA A 366 -5.17 164.74 76.69
CA ALA A 366 -3.87 165.25 77.14
C ALA A 366 -3.53 166.61 76.51
N GLU A 367 -3.73 166.78 75.20
CA GLU A 367 -3.49 168.06 74.52
C GLU A 367 -4.37 169.20 75.05
N THR A 368 -5.63 168.91 75.38
CA THR A 368 -6.55 169.90 75.95
C THR A 368 -6.20 170.25 77.39
N MET A 369 -5.63 169.33 78.18
CA MET A 369 -5.06 169.64 79.49
C MET A 369 -3.79 170.50 79.40
N ILE A 370 -2.88 170.20 78.46
CA ILE A 370 -1.63 170.95 78.26
C ILE A 370 -1.91 172.42 77.89
N LYS A 371 -2.77 172.67 76.90
CA LYS A 371 -3.18 174.03 76.50
C LYS A 371 -3.89 174.80 77.63
N HIS A 372 -4.51 174.11 78.59
CA HIS A 372 -5.08 174.74 79.79
C HIS A 372 -4.07 175.04 80.90
N ALA A 373 -2.86 174.48 80.85
CA ALA A 373 -1.74 174.84 81.72
C ALA A 373 -0.97 176.05 81.17
N GLU A 374 -0.64 176.04 79.88
CA GLU A 374 0.06 177.14 79.18
C GLU A 374 -0.66 178.50 79.32
N LEU A 375 -2.00 178.48 79.28
CA LEU A 375 -2.85 179.66 79.48
C LEU A 375 -2.98 180.12 80.95
N ARG A 376 -2.45 179.37 81.92
CA ARG A 376 -2.36 179.77 83.34
C ARG A 376 -0.98 180.30 83.72
N GLU A 377 0.07 179.78 83.10
CA GLU A 377 1.46 180.22 83.34
C GLU A 377 1.70 181.65 82.83
N ASN A 378 1.25 181.94 81.61
CA ASN A 378 1.36 183.26 80.97
C ASN A 378 0.53 184.37 81.66
N ALA A 379 -0.23 184.06 82.72
CA ALA A 379 -1.07 185.01 83.44
C ALA A 379 -0.45 185.51 84.77
N LEU A 380 0.73 185.02 85.18
CA LEU A 380 1.27 185.25 86.54
C LEU A 380 2.76 185.61 86.66
N SER A 381 3.46 185.99 85.58
CA SER A 381 4.91 186.32 85.63
C SER A 381 5.30 187.76 85.18
N GLY A 382 4.35 188.68 85.09
CA GLY A 382 4.59 190.08 84.68
C GLY A 382 5.28 190.97 85.73
N GLN A 383 6.43 190.58 86.31
CA GLN A 383 7.11 191.37 87.35
C GLN A 383 8.65 191.25 87.43
N THR A 384 9.37 191.30 86.30
CA THR A 384 10.81 191.62 86.26
C THR A 384 11.10 192.73 85.25
N VAL A 385 10.59 193.92 85.55
CA VAL A 385 10.91 195.18 84.87
C VAL A 385 11.88 195.97 85.77
N LEU A 386 12.82 196.72 85.18
CA LEU A 386 13.87 197.54 85.84
C LEU A 386 15.16 196.80 86.30
N GLN A 387 15.53 195.67 85.68
CA GLN A 387 16.85 195.06 85.87
C GLN A 387 17.17 194.08 84.72
N ASP A 388 17.92 194.39 83.66
CA ASP A 388 18.84 195.49 83.37
C ASP A 388 18.98 195.56 81.83
N GLN A 389 19.24 196.66 81.10
CA GLN A 389 19.53 198.08 81.40
C GLN A 389 20.84 198.42 82.14
N VAL A 390 21.74 197.45 82.21
CA VAL A 390 23.17 197.58 82.57
C VAL A 390 24.03 196.79 81.59
N THR A 391 23.56 195.65 81.08
CA THR A 391 24.21 194.87 80.00
C THR A 391 24.11 195.51 78.60
N GLU A 392 23.54 196.71 78.47
CA GLU A 392 23.66 197.56 77.27
C GLU A 392 25.10 198.09 77.08
N LEU A 393 25.97 197.96 78.10
CA LEU A 393 27.30 198.58 78.13
C LEU A 393 28.49 197.63 77.98
N GLU A 394 28.33 196.30 78.10
CA GLU A 394 29.51 195.44 78.34
C GLU A 394 30.26 194.97 77.08
N ASN A 395 29.60 194.53 75.99
CA ASN A 395 30.31 193.97 74.82
C ASN A 395 29.61 194.27 73.48
N GLN A 396 30.10 195.08 72.53
CA GLN A 396 31.20 196.07 72.50
C GLN A 396 32.64 195.62 72.82
N LEU A 397 32.94 194.31 72.85
CA LEU A 397 34.30 193.83 73.19
C LEU A 397 34.73 192.52 72.49
N GLU A 398 33.88 191.91 71.67
CA GLU A 398 34.14 190.59 71.03
C GLU A 398 33.25 190.38 69.77
N GLU A 399 33.13 191.24 68.77
CA GLU A 399 34.15 191.83 67.87
C GLU A 399 35.43 191.00 67.61
N LEU A 400 35.88 190.99 66.34
CA LEU A 400 37.25 190.62 65.90
C LEU A 400 37.72 189.15 65.90
N GLN A 401 36.86 188.13 66.07
CA GLN A 401 37.30 186.71 65.93
C GLN A 401 36.18 185.74 65.46
N GLU A 402 35.56 185.86 64.29
CA GLU A 402 36.12 185.97 62.93
C GLU A 402 37.16 184.89 62.51
N GLN A 403 37.06 184.50 61.24
CA GLN A 403 38.10 183.91 60.37
C GLN A 403 39.08 182.86 60.95
N LEU A 404 38.87 181.56 60.69
CA LEU A 404 40.03 180.70 60.36
C LEU A 404 39.81 179.43 59.52
N ASN A 405 39.04 178.45 59.99
CA ASN A 405 39.19 177.04 59.58
C ASN A 405 37.89 176.32 59.21
N ARG A 406 37.83 175.32 58.32
CA ARG A 406 38.45 175.03 56.97
C ARG A 406 37.96 173.60 56.64
N LYS A 407 37.33 173.31 55.50
CA LYS A 407 37.86 173.32 54.12
C LYS A 407 39.00 172.32 53.83
N SER A 408 39.07 171.20 54.55
CA SER A 408 40.07 170.14 54.36
C SER A 408 39.44 168.73 54.26
N GLN A 409 39.48 168.15 53.05
CA GLN A 409 39.49 166.70 52.73
C GLN A 409 38.22 165.88 53.09
N GLU A 410 37.45 165.30 52.15
CA GLU A 410 37.59 165.08 50.70
C GLU A 410 38.67 164.05 50.27
N ILE A 411 38.30 163.15 49.32
CA ILE A 411 39.10 162.16 48.54
C ILE A 411 39.27 160.73 49.14
N ALA A 412 39.26 159.71 48.23
CA ALA A 412 39.43 158.23 48.34
C ALA A 412 38.14 157.37 48.56
N GLU A 413 37.84 156.25 47.85
CA GLU A 413 38.50 155.46 46.75
C GLU A 413 37.48 154.54 45.96
N LEU A 414 37.84 153.81 44.86
CA LEU A 414 36.92 153.18 43.82
C LEU A 414 37.41 151.87 43.05
N GLN A 415 36.59 151.33 42.08
CA GLN A 415 36.69 150.16 41.08
C GLN A 415 36.01 148.78 41.47
N ALA A 416 35.64 147.74 40.65
CA ALA A 416 35.71 147.21 39.22
C ALA A 416 34.64 146.03 39.00
N GLU A 417 34.34 145.25 37.90
CA GLU A 417 34.31 145.25 36.38
C GLU A 417 33.48 143.99 35.79
N ALA A 418 33.57 143.53 34.51
CA ALA A 418 32.63 142.58 33.75
C ALA A 418 33.30 141.44 32.87
N GLU A 419 32.76 140.55 31.97
CA GLU A 419 31.49 140.14 31.19
C GLU A 419 31.69 138.64 30.62
N SER A 420 31.00 137.85 29.73
CA SER A 420 29.70 137.60 28.95
C SER A 420 29.72 136.16 28.24
N ARG A 421 28.99 135.60 27.19
CA ARG A 421 27.91 135.89 26.15
C ARG A 421 27.31 134.54 25.49
N THR A 422 26.54 134.51 24.34
CA THR A 422 25.52 133.44 23.90
C THR A 422 25.11 133.31 22.36
N MET A 423 24.33 132.27 21.85
CA MET A 423 23.25 132.21 20.72
C MET A 423 23.11 131.00 19.65
N VAL A 424 22.17 131.00 18.63
CA VAL A 424 21.37 129.84 17.97
C VAL A 424 20.99 129.89 16.41
N ASP A 425 20.48 128.78 15.73
CA ASP A 425 19.50 128.58 14.52
C ASP A 425 19.83 127.88 13.09
N ASP A 426 18.78 127.28 12.40
CA ASP A 426 18.39 127.03 10.91
C ASP A 426 18.62 125.76 9.93
N GLU A 427 18.10 125.80 8.64
CA GLU A 427 17.49 124.78 7.66
C GLU A 427 18.30 123.94 6.53
N ALA A 428 17.59 123.36 5.49
CA ALA A 428 17.95 122.83 4.08
C ALA A 428 18.41 121.34 3.82
N SER A 429 18.46 120.64 2.63
CA SER A 429 17.84 120.53 1.22
C SER A 429 18.38 119.21 0.49
N GLY A 430 18.15 118.68 -0.75
CA GLY A 430 17.30 118.86 -1.98
C GLY A 430 17.72 117.99 -3.25
N GLU A 431 16.79 117.60 -4.18
CA GLU A 431 16.83 117.12 -5.64
C GLU A 431 17.68 115.88 -6.19
N ASP A 432 17.59 115.32 -7.46
CA ASP A 432 16.49 114.69 -8.32
C ASP A 432 16.98 113.95 -9.67
N ASP A 433 16.08 113.26 -10.45
CA ASP A 433 16.07 112.81 -11.94
C ASP A 433 16.59 111.41 -12.53
N ASP A 434 16.38 111.13 -13.86
CA ASP A 434 16.01 109.81 -14.54
C ASP A 434 17.03 108.94 -15.40
N LYS A 435 16.64 107.66 -15.73
CA LYS A 435 16.95 106.74 -16.89
C LYS A 435 17.96 105.53 -16.89
N PHE A 436 17.45 104.36 -17.38
CA PHE A 436 18.09 103.23 -18.16
C PHE A 436 18.87 102.01 -17.51
N VAL A 437 18.46 100.76 -17.90
CA VAL A 437 19.28 99.55 -18.29
C VAL A 437 19.74 98.38 -17.32
N VAL A 438 19.33 97.13 -17.67
CA VAL A 438 20.00 95.77 -17.59
C VAL A 438 20.04 94.87 -16.31
N VAL A 439 20.23 93.54 -16.54
CA VAL A 439 20.35 92.32 -15.66
C VAL A 439 19.00 91.74 -15.16
N GLY A 440 18.73 90.41 -15.11
CA GLY A 440 19.40 89.14 -15.51
C GLY A 440 18.57 87.92 -15.02
N GLY A 441 18.78 86.64 -15.39
CA GLY A 441 19.81 85.97 -16.21
C GLY A 441 19.44 84.50 -16.57
N ASP A 442 20.42 83.68 -17.00
CA ASP A 442 20.25 82.50 -17.87
C ASP A 442 20.35 81.09 -17.23
N GLY A 443 20.14 80.04 -18.04
CA GLY A 443 20.79 78.72 -17.87
C GLY A 443 20.13 77.52 -18.57
N GLY A 444 20.78 76.88 -19.55
CA GLY A 444 20.34 75.54 -20.03
C GLY A 444 20.97 74.96 -21.32
N ALA A 445 21.00 75.69 -22.43
CA ALA A 445 21.06 75.04 -23.76
C ALA A 445 22.44 74.65 -24.33
N ILE A 446 23.55 75.17 -23.78
CA ILE A 446 24.87 75.14 -24.47
C ILE A 446 25.69 73.85 -24.19
N SER A 447 25.42 73.14 -23.09
CA SER A 447 26.21 71.93 -22.73
C SER A 447 26.06 70.81 -23.76
N ILE A 448 24.84 70.55 -24.23
CA ILE A 448 24.49 69.35 -25.03
C ILE A 448 25.13 69.40 -26.43
N LEU A 449 25.19 70.58 -27.05
CA LEU A 449 25.80 70.76 -28.38
C LEU A 449 27.34 70.61 -28.38
N THR A 450 27.99 70.81 -27.23
CA THR A 450 29.46 70.71 -27.13
C THR A 450 29.93 69.25 -27.16
N GLU A 451 29.16 68.36 -26.54
CA GLU A 451 29.51 66.94 -26.39
C GLU A 451 29.30 66.15 -27.70
N GLN A 452 28.23 66.45 -28.46
CA GLN A 452 27.92 65.80 -29.74
C GLN A 452 28.94 66.05 -30.85
N VAL A 453 29.68 67.17 -30.79
CA VAL A 453 30.75 67.47 -31.77
C VAL A 453 32.01 66.64 -31.48
N ALA A 454 32.27 66.32 -30.21
CA ALA A 454 33.48 65.59 -29.80
C ALA A 454 33.43 64.08 -30.14
N THR A 455 32.25 63.48 -30.22
CA THR A 455 32.10 62.07 -30.67
C THR A 455 32.34 61.94 -32.17
N ALA A 456 31.69 62.78 -33.00
CA ALA A 456 31.80 62.71 -34.46
C ALA A 456 33.24 62.90 -35.00
N GLN A 457 34.09 63.66 -34.28
CA GLN A 457 35.50 63.83 -34.63
C GLN A 457 36.36 62.57 -34.36
N ARG A 458 35.97 61.72 -33.42
CA ARG A 458 36.68 60.47 -33.09
C ARG A 458 36.43 59.41 -34.16
N GLU A 459 35.15 59.16 -34.46
CA GLU A 459 34.69 58.15 -35.44
C GLU A 459 35.28 58.38 -36.85
N LEU A 460 35.43 59.64 -37.27
CA LEU A 460 36.06 60.00 -38.54
C LEU A 460 37.54 59.61 -38.61
N THR A 461 38.24 59.62 -37.46
CA THR A 461 39.68 59.30 -37.39
C THR A 461 39.90 57.79 -37.54
N GLU A 462 39.13 56.99 -36.81
CA GLU A 462 39.18 55.51 -36.86
C GLU A 462 38.86 54.98 -38.27
N ALA A 463 37.92 55.62 -38.97
CA ALA A 463 37.57 55.28 -40.36
C ALA A 463 38.71 55.53 -41.37
N MET A 464 39.63 56.46 -41.09
CA MET A 464 40.78 56.73 -41.96
C MET A 464 41.90 55.68 -41.80
N GLU A 465 42.14 55.19 -40.58
CA GLU A 465 43.17 54.19 -40.31
C GLU A 465 42.85 52.81 -40.92
N LEU A 466 41.58 52.40 -40.86
CA LEU A 466 41.11 51.15 -41.48
C LEU A 466 41.37 51.12 -43.00
N ASN A 467 41.17 52.26 -43.67
CA ASN A 467 41.31 52.38 -45.13
C ASN A 467 42.78 52.26 -45.59
N LEU A 468 43.73 52.72 -44.76
CA LEU A 468 45.16 52.55 -44.99
C LEU A 468 45.58 51.07 -44.92
N HIS A 469 45.01 50.31 -43.98
CA HIS A 469 45.30 48.89 -43.81
C HIS A 469 44.83 48.02 -44.99
N LEU A 470 43.67 48.33 -45.58
CA LEU A 470 43.13 47.57 -46.72
C LEU A 470 43.97 47.77 -47.99
N ASN A 471 44.46 48.98 -48.25
CA ASN A 471 45.24 49.28 -49.46
C ASN A 471 46.54 48.46 -49.53
N ASN A 472 47.24 48.33 -48.40
CA ASN A 472 48.47 47.53 -48.29
C ASN A 472 48.26 46.03 -48.55
N ARG A 473 47.05 45.50 -48.32
CA ARG A 473 46.73 44.08 -48.56
C ARG A 473 46.56 43.75 -50.04
N ASN A 474 46.06 44.69 -50.83
CA ASN A 474 45.79 44.46 -52.26
C ASN A 474 47.09 44.33 -53.07
N ALA A 475 48.09 45.18 -52.81
CA ALA A 475 49.38 45.16 -53.50
C ALA A 475 50.10 43.79 -53.40
N TRP A 476 49.96 43.08 -52.28
CA TRP A 476 50.59 41.76 -52.08
C TRP A 476 49.97 40.65 -52.93
N LEU A 477 48.70 40.77 -53.32
CA LEU A 477 48.00 39.74 -54.10
C LEU A 477 48.35 39.80 -55.60
N GLU A 478 48.67 40.98 -56.13
CA GLU A 478 49.02 41.14 -57.54
C GLU A 478 50.38 40.48 -57.88
N GLU A 479 51.36 40.57 -56.97
CA GLU A 479 52.70 39.93 -57.15
C GLU A 479 52.62 38.40 -57.30
N GLN A 480 51.68 37.75 -56.61
CA GLN A 480 51.55 36.28 -56.65
C GLN A 480 51.00 35.77 -57.99
N TYR A 481 50.09 36.52 -58.63
CA TYR A 481 49.47 36.10 -59.88
C TYR A 481 50.45 36.10 -61.06
N GLN A 482 51.51 36.91 -60.98
CA GLN A 482 52.51 37.07 -62.04
C GLN A 482 53.42 35.83 -62.23
N MET A 483 53.56 34.96 -61.22
CA MET A 483 54.54 33.85 -61.25
C MET A 483 54.03 32.54 -61.87
N LEU A 484 52.71 32.36 -62.04
CA LEU A 484 52.11 31.05 -62.38
C LEU A 484 51.93 30.78 -63.89
N SER A 485 52.15 31.77 -64.77
CA SER A 485 51.75 31.69 -66.19
C SER A 485 52.81 31.16 -67.16
N SER A 486 53.92 30.60 -66.68
CA SER A 486 55.18 30.48 -67.46
C SER A 486 55.70 29.05 -67.72
N VAL A 487 54.96 27.99 -67.35
CA VAL A 487 55.56 26.66 -67.09
C VAL A 487 55.06 25.50 -67.98
N GLN A 488 54.02 25.64 -68.82
CA GLN A 488 53.41 24.48 -69.50
C GLN A 488 53.30 24.57 -71.03
N SER A 489 54.27 23.94 -71.70
CA SER A 489 54.24 23.45 -73.09
C SER A 489 55.35 22.40 -73.28
N GLU A 490 55.07 21.25 -73.91
CA GLU A 490 55.98 20.46 -74.80
C GLU A 490 55.53 18.98 -74.99
N GLY A 491 55.68 18.49 -76.23
CA GLY A 491 56.12 17.13 -76.58
C GLY A 491 55.10 15.98 -76.79
N ASP A 492 55.38 14.97 -77.64
CA ASP A 492 56.22 14.99 -78.87
C ASP A 492 55.99 13.73 -79.76
N ASP A 493 56.65 13.69 -80.93
CA ASP A 493 56.51 12.73 -82.05
C ASP A 493 57.48 11.49 -82.04
N GLU A 494 57.52 10.76 -83.18
CA GLU A 494 58.48 9.72 -83.67
C GLU A 494 58.11 8.23 -83.45
N GLN A 495 58.38 7.28 -84.37
CA GLN A 495 59.61 7.09 -85.19
C GLN A 495 59.42 6.15 -86.41
N GLU A 496 60.21 6.34 -87.48
CA GLU A 496 60.37 5.42 -88.65
C GLU A 496 61.73 4.70 -88.62
N ASP A 497 61.86 3.46 -89.15
CA ASP A 497 63.11 3.00 -89.80
C ASP A 497 62.86 1.82 -90.80
N ALA A 498 63.93 1.35 -91.47
CA ALA A 498 63.86 0.90 -92.85
C ALA A 498 63.99 -0.61 -93.15
N GLY A 499 63.27 -1.03 -94.20
CA GLY A 499 63.95 -1.39 -95.44
C GLY A 499 64.31 -2.86 -95.72
N VAL A 500 63.37 -3.62 -96.28
CA VAL A 500 63.65 -4.86 -97.04
C VAL A 500 63.00 -4.81 -98.45
N THR A 501 63.59 -5.52 -99.41
CA THR A 501 63.18 -5.62 -100.82
C THR A 501 61.68 -5.79 -101.02
N LYS A 502 61.08 -5.02 -101.96
CA LYS A 502 59.64 -5.03 -102.23
C LYS A 502 59.15 -6.42 -102.72
N PRO A 503 58.28 -7.13 -101.98
CA PRO A 503 57.51 -8.23 -102.54
C PRO A 503 56.47 -7.72 -103.55
N SER A 504 55.76 -8.64 -104.22
CA SER A 504 54.75 -8.34 -105.25
C SER A 504 53.67 -7.35 -104.75
N PRO A 505 53.02 -6.56 -105.63
CA PRO A 505 51.90 -5.72 -105.22
C PRO A 505 50.77 -6.53 -104.58
N GLU A 506 50.55 -7.79 -104.99
CA GLU A 506 49.54 -8.68 -104.44
C GLU A 506 49.96 -9.21 -103.06
N GLU A 507 51.25 -9.56 -102.88
CA GLU A 507 51.80 -9.93 -101.57
C GLU A 507 51.80 -8.74 -100.59
N ARG A 508 52.03 -7.52 -101.09
CA ARG A 508 51.91 -6.27 -100.30
C ARG A 508 50.47 -5.95 -99.94
N ILE A 509 49.52 -6.16 -100.86
CA ILE A 509 48.10 -6.00 -100.56
C ILE A 509 47.67 -7.04 -99.52
N ALA A 510 48.03 -8.31 -99.68
CA ALA A 510 47.71 -9.36 -98.70
C ALA A 510 48.32 -9.08 -97.31
N ALA A 511 49.58 -8.63 -97.25
CA ALA A 511 50.21 -8.22 -95.99
C ALA A 511 49.51 -7.01 -95.35
N LEU A 512 49.19 -5.96 -96.13
CA LEU A 512 48.48 -4.79 -95.63
C LEU A 512 47.02 -5.11 -95.27
N GLU A 513 46.36 -6.05 -95.94
CA GLU A 513 45.02 -6.54 -95.58
C GLU A 513 45.07 -7.37 -94.29
N GLN A 514 46.12 -8.16 -94.06
CA GLN A 514 46.35 -8.86 -92.80
C GLN A 514 46.66 -7.86 -91.66
N GLU A 515 47.60 -6.94 -91.85
CA GLU A 515 47.91 -5.87 -90.88
C GLU A 515 46.67 -5.02 -90.58
N LEU A 516 45.81 -4.74 -91.56
CA LEU A 516 44.57 -3.99 -91.37
C LEU A 516 43.47 -4.82 -90.70
N GLN A 517 43.43 -6.14 -90.89
CA GLN A 517 42.58 -7.05 -90.10
C GLN A 517 43.08 -7.18 -88.65
N GLU A 518 44.39 -7.25 -88.43
CA GLU A 518 45.00 -7.34 -87.10
C GLU A 518 44.88 -6.01 -86.35
N ALA A 519 45.06 -4.87 -87.01
CA ALA A 519 44.80 -3.55 -86.46
C ALA A 519 43.31 -3.34 -86.16
N ARG A 520 42.38 -3.86 -86.98
CA ARG A 520 40.93 -3.87 -86.66
C ARG A 520 40.62 -4.78 -85.47
N ARG A 521 41.27 -5.94 -85.36
CA ARG A 521 41.11 -6.82 -84.20
C ARG A 521 41.60 -6.13 -82.93
N ALA A 522 42.81 -5.57 -82.93
CA ALA A 522 43.37 -4.83 -81.81
C ALA A 522 42.59 -3.55 -81.47
N ALA A 523 41.95 -2.90 -82.46
CA ALA A 523 41.06 -1.77 -82.23
C ALA A 523 39.73 -2.21 -81.57
N ASN A 524 39.16 -3.34 -81.98
CA ASN A 524 37.98 -3.92 -81.33
C ASN A 524 38.30 -4.39 -79.92
N GLU A 525 39.41 -5.11 -79.71
CA GLU A 525 39.88 -5.55 -78.38
C GLU A 525 40.11 -4.35 -77.44
N LYS A 526 40.64 -3.24 -77.96
CA LYS A 526 40.75 -1.97 -77.20
C LYS A 526 39.40 -1.31 -76.94
N ALA A 527 38.46 -1.35 -77.88
CA ALA A 527 37.11 -0.81 -77.69
C ALA A 527 36.32 -1.63 -76.64
N GLU A 528 36.45 -2.94 -76.64
CA GLU A 528 35.93 -3.83 -75.60
C GLU A 528 36.61 -3.55 -74.24
N HIS A 529 37.93 -3.36 -74.21
CA HIS A 529 38.63 -2.96 -72.99
C HIS A 529 38.18 -1.59 -72.43
N VAL A 530 37.94 -0.61 -73.31
CA VAL A 530 37.40 0.71 -72.92
C VAL A 530 35.97 0.56 -72.40
N SER A 531 35.09 -0.17 -73.09
CA SER A 531 33.71 -0.39 -72.65
C SER A 531 33.64 -1.13 -71.30
N ASN A 532 34.50 -2.13 -71.09
CA ASN A 532 34.67 -2.79 -69.79
C ASN A 532 35.18 -1.82 -68.70
N LEU A 533 36.09 -0.90 -69.03
CA LEU A 533 36.57 0.13 -68.09
C LEU A 533 35.48 1.17 -67.77
N GLU A 534 34.70 1.60 -68.76
CA GLU A 534 33.55 2.50 -68.58
C GLU A 534 32.46 1.86 -67.72
N GLN A 535 32.16 0.57 -67.94
CA GLN A 535 31.22 -0.20 -67.13
C GLN A 535 31.72 -0.37 -65.69
N ASN A 536 33.00 -0.70 -65.50
CA ASN A 536 33.61 -0.79 -64.16
C ASN A 536 33.66 0.56 -63.45
N TYR A 537 33.95 1.66 -64.16
CA TYR A 537 33.94 3.01 -63.60
C TYR A 537 32.52 3.45 -63.23
N SER A 538 31.52 3.12 -64.05
CA SER A 538 30.11 3.38 -63.76
C SER A 538 29.64 2.61 -62.52
N ALA A 539 30.01 1.32 -62.41
CA ALA A 539 29.73 0.52 -61.23
C ALA A 539 30.39 1.11 -59.97
N LEU A 540 31.69 1.47 -60.06
CA LEU A 540 32.43 2.10 -58.96
C LEU A 540 31.85 3.46 -58.55
N SER A 541 31.32 4.25 -59.50
CA SER A 541 30.58 5.48 -59.20
C SER A 541 29.31 5.16 -58.41
N THR A 542 28.52 4.17 -58.83
CA THR A 542 27.30 3.81 -58.09
C THR A 542 27.59 3.24 -56.70
N GLU A 543 28.72 2.56 -56.50
CA GLU A 543 29.19 2.16 -55.17
C GLU A 543 29.68 3.34 -54.33
N PHE A 544 30.34 4.33 -54.94
CA PHE A 544 30.72 5.56 -54.26
C PHE A 544 29.49 6.38 -53.83
N ASP A 545 28.48 6.51 -54.69
CA ASP A 545 27.22 7.20 -54.39
C ASP A 545 26.43 6.48 -53.28
N ARG A 546 26.42 5.13 -53.28
CA ARG A 546 25.87 4.31 -52.19
C ARG A 546 26.62 4.52 -50.89
N LEU A 547 27.94 4.46 -50.91
CA LEU A 547 28.79 4.64 -49.73
C LEU A 547 28.65 6.07 -49.16
N HIS A 548 28.50 7.07 -50.03
CA HIS A 548 28.31 8.46 -49.63
C HIS A 548 26.91 8.69 -49.03
N SER A 549 25.87 8.05 -49.58
CA SER A 549 24.52 8.05 -49.01
C SER A 549 24.51 7.42 -47.61
N ALA A 550 25.07 6.21 -47.47
CA ALA A 550 25.18 5.52 -46.18
C ALA A 550 26.07 6.29 -45.17
N HIS A 551 27.08 7.03 -45.64
CA HIS A 551 27.87 7.92 -44.78
C HIS A 551 27.04 9.12 -44.28
N ASN A 552 26.22 9.71 -45.13
CA ASN A 552 25.35 10.82 -44.74
C ASN A 552 24.24 10.35 -43.78
N GLU A 553 23.64 9.19 -44.01
CA GLU A 553 22.72 8.52 -43.07
C GLU A 553 23.38 8.27 -41.71
N LEU A 554 24.63 7.76 -41.67
CA LEU A 554 25.40 7.59 -40.44
C LEU A 554 25.67 8.93 -39.72
N VAL A 555 25.90 10.01 -40.48
CA VAL A 555 26.11 11.36 -39.94
C VAL A 555 24.81 11.98 -39.39
N GLU A 556 23.65 11.69 -39.99
CA GLU A 556 22.34 12.07 -39.45
C GLU A 556 21.99 11.28 -38.19
N VAL A 557 22.17 9.95 -38.19
CA VAL A 557 22.01 9.10 -37.00
C VAL A 557 22.91 9.59 -35.86
N LYS A 558 24.18 9.88 -36.13
CA LYS A 558 25.09 10.45 -35.14
C LYS A 558 24.58 11.81 -34.61
N GLN A 559 24.01 12.68 -35.46
CA GLN A 559 23.45 13.94 -35.00
C GLN A 559 22.22 13.74 -34.10
N THR A 560 21.38 12.73 -34.35
CA THR A 560 20.30 12.36 -33.43
C THR A 560 20.81 11.75 -32.13
N ASP A 561 21.89 10.96 -32.16
CA ASP A 561 22.53 10.41 -30.96
C ASP A 561 23.20 11.50 -30.11
N ASP A 562 23.94 12.43 -30.73
CA ASP A 562 24.51 13.61 -30.06
C ASP A 562 23.40 14.52 -29.49
N ALA A 563 22.23 14.62 -30.15
CA ALA A 563 21.08 15.38 -29.64
C ALA A 563 20.42 14.69 -28.42
N THR A 564 20.18 13.38 -28.48
CA THR A 564 19.61 12.63 -27.34
C THR A 564 20.57 12.58 -26.15
N LEU A 565 21.88 12.43 -26.38
CA LEU A 565 22.91 12.56 -25.34
C LEU A 565 22.88 13.93 -24.65
N ASN A 566 22.58 15.00 -25.38
CA ASN A 566 22.46 16.34 -24.78
C ASN A 566 21.13 16.53 -24.03
N SER A 567 20.03 15.90 -24.44
CA SER A 567 18.79 15.82 -23.63
C SER A 567 19.05 15.08 -22.31
N LEU A 568 19.60 13.87 -22.38
CA LEU A 568 19.93 13.05 -21.21
C LEU A 568 20.91 13.74 -20.25
N ARG A 569 21.82 14.59 -20.76
CA ARG A 569 22.68 15.44 -19.92
C ARG A 569 21.91 16.56 -19.21
N GLN A 570 20.94 17.20 -19.88
CA GLN A 570 20.09 18.21 -19.25
C GLN A 570 19.14 17.58 -18.22
N GLU A 571 18.62 16.38 -18.50
CA GLU A 571 17.81 15.59 -17.57
C GLU A 571 18.62 15.18 -16.34
N LEU A 572 19.84 14.64 -16.51
CA LEU A 572 20.76 14.33 -15.40
C LEU A 572 21.12 15.57 -14.57
N GLU A 573 21.30 16.74 -15.19
CA GLU A 573 21.61 17.97 -14.45
C GLU A 573 20.37 18.52 -13.72
N SER A 574 19.18 18.43 -14.32
CA SER A 574 17.92 18.77 -13.63
C SER A 574 17.64 17.84 -12.44
N LEU A 575 17.98 16.55 -12.56
CA LEU A 575 17.93 15.58 -11.48
C LEU A 575 18.93 15.92 -10.37
N ARG A 576 20.18 16.30 -10.70
CA ARG A 576 21.16 16.80 -9.70
C ARG A 576 20.67 18.05 -8.98
N VAL A 577 20.09 19.01 -9.70
CA VAL A 577 19.48 20.20 -9.08
C VAL A 577 18.31 19.81 -8.18
N SER A 578 17.49 18.84 -8.58
CA SER A 578 16.41 18.31 -7.71
C SER A 578 16.94 17.61 -6.47
N GLN A 579 18.08 16.91 -6.57
CA GLN A 579 18.75 16.23 -5.46
C GLN A 579 19.40 17.23 -4.49
N ALA A 580 20.00 18.31 -5.01
CA ALA A 580 20.49 19.42 -4.18
C ALA A 580 19.33 20.10 -3.43
N ASN A 581 18.24 20.43 -4.13
CA ASN A 581 17.03 20.99 -3.52
C ASN A 581 16.37 20.05 -2.48
N ALA A 582 16.53 18.73 -2.64
CA ALA A 582 16.11 17.75 -1.63
C ALA A 582 17.05 17.78 -0.41
N SER A 583 18.37 17.80 -0.60
CA SER A 583 19.34 17.95 0.50
C SER A 583 19.16 19.26 1.28
N ASP A 584 18.82 20.35 0.62
CA ASP A 584 18.53 21.64 1.26
C ASP A 584 17.21 21.59 2.05
N LYS A 585 16.20 20.85 1.54
CA LYS A 585 14.97 20.55 2.29
C LYS A 585 15.25 19.66 3.51
N ASP A 586 16.09 18.65 3.40
CA ASP A 586 16.45 17.78 4.52
C ASP A 586 17.21 18.56 5.60
N GLN A 587 18.07 19.51 5.23
CA GLN A 587 18.67 20.44 6.19
C GLN A 587 17.62 21.38 6.83
N ALA A 588 16.65 21.88 6.07
CA ALA A 588 15.58 22.71 6.61
C ALA A 588 14.65 21.92 7.55
N LEU A 589 14.37 20.65 7.24
CA LEU A 589 13.63 19.72 8.11
C LEU A 589 14.42 19.42 9.38
N TYR A 590 15.72 19.14 9.29
CA TYR A 590 16.58 18.93 10.47
C TYR A 590 16.61 20.18 11.38
N ALA A 591 16.66 21.39 10.80
CA ALA A 591 16.55 22.62 11.57
C ALA A 591 15.16 22.77 12.24
N LYS A 592 14.08 22.34 11.58
CA LYS A 592 12.73 22.32 12.17
C LYS A 592 12.56 21.25 13.25
N ASP A 593 13.18 20.08 13.11
CA ASP A 593 13.23 19.08 14.18
C ASP A 593 14.04 19.57 15.38
N GLN A 594 15.09 20.37 15.17
CA GLN A 594 15.80 21.04 16.27
C GLN A 594 14.93 22.11 16.94
N GLU A 595 14.24 22.98 16.18
CA GLU A 595 13.25 23.92 16.75
C GLU A 595 12.16 23.19 17.53
N LEU A 596 11.65 22.05 17.02
CA LEU A 596 10.67 21.22 17.70
C LEU A 596 11.24 20.54 18.96
N ALA A 597 12.52 20.16 18.98
CA ALA A 597 13.19 19.65 20.17
C ALA A 597 13.37 20.73 21.24
N GLU A 598 13.74 21.95 20.84
CA GLU A 598 13.85 23.12 21.72
C GLU A 598 12.45 23.50 22.28
N LEU A 599 11.42 23.54 21.44
CA LEU A 599 10.03 23.74 21.85
C LEU A 599 9.51 22.63 22.77
N ARG A 600 9.83 21.36 22.51
CA ARG A 600 9.53 20.24 23.42
C ARG A 600 10.22 20.41 24.77
N SER A 601 11.48 20.86 24.81
CA SER A 601 12.18 21.15 26.07
C SER A 601 11.55 22.31 26.85
N SER A 602 11.11 23.35 26.15
CA SER A 602 10.37 24.49 26.72
C SER A 602 9.01 24.05 27.26
N ASN A 603 8.28 23.19 26.53
CA ASN A 603 7.01 22.63 26.96
C ASN A 603 7.18 21.70 28.18
N ILE A 604 8.28 20.95 28.28
CA ILE A 604 8.62 20.18 29.50
C ILE A 604 8.88 21.12 30.69
N SER A 605 9.56 22.27 30.49
CA SER A 605 9.70 23.29 31.54
C SER A 605 8.34 23.88 31.94
N LEU A 606 7.47 24.18 30.97
CA LEU A 606 6.11 24.68 31.20
C LEU A 606 5.21 23.66 31.90
N ILE A 607 5.36 22.36 31.62
CA ILE A 607 4.72 21.29 32.40
C ILE A 607 5.20 21.35 33.85
N GLY A 608 6.49 21.52 34.10
CA GLY A 608 7.03 21.73 35.45
C GLY A 608 6.55 23.03 36.13
N ASP A 609 6.23 24.08 35.37
CA ASP A 609 5.57 25.29 35.89
C ASP A 609 4.06 25.09 36.12
N VAL A 610 3.37 24.28 35.31
CA VAL A 610 1.97 23.87 35.54
C VAL A 610 1.87 22.92 36.74
N GLU A 611 2.86 22.09 37.00
CA GLU A 611 2.97 21.29 38.23
C GLU A 611 3.23 22.21 39.45
N ARG A 612 4.15 23.17 39.36
CA ARG A 612 4.31 24.22 40.40
C ARG A 612 3.03 25.02 40.64
N LEU A 613 2.29 25.36 39.58
CA LEU A 613 1.02 26.06 39.67
C LEU A 613 -0.08 25.17 40.27
N ARG A 614 -0.10 23.85 39.98
CA ARG A 614 -0.98 22.89 40.67
C ARG A 614 -0.63 22.70 42.14
N ASP A 615 0.66 22.71 42.50
CA ASP A 615 1.07 22.67 43.90
C ASP A 615 0.62 23.94 44.64
N VAL A 616 0.70 25.11 43.99
CA VAL A 616 0.21 26.39 44.52
C VAL A 616 -1.32 26.44 44.54
N GLU A 617 -2.00 25.91 43.53
CA GLU A 617 -3.46 25.77 43.45
C GLU A 617 -3.97 24.78 44.51
N SER A 618 -3.29 23.66 44.74
CA SER A 618 -3.60 22.72 45.81
C SER A 618 -3.30 23.29 47.20
N GLN A 619 -2.30 24.18 47.33
CA GLN A 619 -2.07 24.93 48.57
C GLN A 619 -3.13 26.01 48.78
N LEU A 620 -3.54 26.72 47.72
CA LEU A 620 -4.65 27.68 47.75
C LEU A 620 -5.97 27.00 48.06
N GLN A 621 -6.25 25.84 47.46
CA GLN A 621 -7.41 25.02 47.76
C GLN A 621 -7.33 24.48 49.19
N GLN A 622 -6.18 23.98 49.66
CA GLN A 622 -6.04 23.54 51.06
C GLN A 622 -6.21 24.70 52.05
N VAL A 623 -5.78 25.92 51.71
CA VAL A 623 -6.04 27.14 52.50
C VAL A 623 -7.49 27.60 52.37
N HIS A 624 -8.13 27.42 51.22
CA HIS A 624 -9.53 27.75 50.98
C HIS A 624 -10.47 26.76 51.67
N ASP A 625 -10.19 25.46 51.62
CA ASP A 625 -10.82 24.40 52.40
C ASP A 625 -10.61 24.63 53.90
N ALA A 626 -9.43 25.09 54.33
CA ALA A 626 -9.19 25.47 55.72
C ALA A 626 -9.91 26.77 56.12
N LEU A 627 -10.13 27.71 55.18
CA LEU A 627 -10.89 28.94 55.40
C LEU A 627 -12.40 28.66 55.44
N ILE A 628 -12.92 27.88 54.48
CA ILE A 628 -14.28 27.34 54.45
C ILE A 628 -14.51 26.52 55.70
N LYS A 629 -13.57 25.67 56.09
CA LYS A 629 -13.66 24.95 57.37
C LYS A 629 -13.62 25.89 58.56
N ALA A 630 -12.78 26.92 58.61
CA ALA A 630 -12.81 27.89 59.71
C ALA A 630 -14.08 28.76 59.72
N GLN A 631 -14.68 29.02 58.55
CA GLN A 631 -15.97 29.70 58.40
C GLN A 631 -17.13 28.78 58.74
N ASN A 632 -17.04 27.49 58.46
CA ASN A 632 -18.02 26.47 58.84
C ASN A 632 -17.88 26.12 60.33
N ASP A 633 -16.69 25.97 60.89
CA ASP A 633 -16.44 25.84 62.33
C ASP A 633 -16.97 27.10 63.07
N LEU A 634 -16.83 28.30 62.48
CA LEU A 634 -17.40 29.55 63.00
C LEU A 634 -18.92 29.63 62.83
N ALA A 635 -19.46 29.19 61.69
CA ALA A 635 -20.89 29.19 61.39
C ALA A 635 -21.62 28.09 62.16
N GLU A 636 -21.00 26.94 62.41
CA GLU A 636 -21.41 25.88 63.32
C GLU A 636 -21.27 26.34 64.78
N ALA A 637 -20.22 27.07 65.16
CA ALA A 637 -20.17 27.68 66.49
C ALA A 637 -21.26 28.74 66.68
N GLN A 638 -21.55 29.55 65.66
CA GLN A 638 -22.64 30.54 65.69
C GLN A 638 -24.03 29.88 65.60
N ALA A 639 -24.19 28.83 64.80
CA ALA A 639 -25.42 28.06 64.66
C ALA A 639 -25.65 27.13 65.85
N ALA A 640 -24.62 26.66 66.54
CA ALA A 640 -24.71 25.93 67.79
C ALA A 640 -25.04 26.88 68.94
N ASN A 641 -24.44 28.08 68.99
CA ASN A 641 -24.81 29.10 69.97
C ASN A 641 -26.25 29.59 69.72
N ALA A 642 -26.64 29.79 68.45
CA ALA A 642 -28.02 30.08 68.04
C ALA A 642 -28.96 28.89 68.28
N SER A 643 -28.52 27.64 68.12
CA SER A 643 -29.33 26.44 68.41
C SER A 643 -29.44 26.19 69.90
N LEU A 644 -28.47 26.57 70.74
CA LEU A 644 -28.62 26.54 72.19
C LEU A 644 -29.56 27.65 72.67
N GLN A 645 -29.52 28.82 72.02
CA GLN A 645 -30.48 29.89 72.23
C GLN A 645 -31.89 29.49 71.76
N GLN A 646 -31.99 28.83 70.59
CA GLN A 646 -33.22 28.37 69.99
C GLN A 646 -33.77 27.14 70.69
N GLU A 647 -32.95 26.21 71.19
CA GLU A 647 -33.35 25.08 72.05
C GLU A 647 -33.84 25.59 73.42
N LEU A 648 -33.30 26.68 73.96
CA LEU A 648 -33.87 27.33 75.16
C LEU A 648 -35.29 27.87 74.93
N ASP A 649 -35.65 28.23 73.68
CA ASP A 649 -36.98 28.69 73.29
C ASP A 649 -37.85 27.59 72.62
N GLU A 650 -37.24 26.53 72.09
CA GLU A 650 -37.92 25.36 71.52
C GLU A 650 -38.21 24.31 72.59
N LEU A 651 -37.41 24.18 73.65
CA LEU A 651 -37.83 23.47 74.87
C LEU A 651 -39.05 24.13 75.54
N ARG A 652 -39.35 25.39 75.21
CA ARG A 652 -40.65 26.03 75.54
C ARG A 652 -41.73 25.64 74.51
N ASN A 653 -41.45 25.70 73.20
CA ASN A 653 -42.45 25.55 72.14
C ASN A 653 -42.77 24.10 71.71
N ILE A 654 -41.80 23.16 71.75
CA ILE A 654 -41.97 21.73 71.43
C ILE A 654 -42.99 21.06 72.34
N SER A 655 -43.22 21.62 73.54
CA SER A 655 -44.31 21.21 74.45
C SER A 655 -45.72 21.28 73.85
N ALA A 656 -45.91 21.99 72.72
CA ALA A 656 -47.21 22.24 72.10
C ALA A 656 -47.41 21.61 70.70
N ALA A 657 -46.36 21.09 70.04
CA ALA A 657 -46.38 20.85 68.59
C ALA A 657 -46.46 19.38 68.11
N ALA A 658 -46.35 18.40 69.01
CA ALA A 658 -46.19 16.97 68.65
C ALA A 658 -47.50 16.27 68.22
N SER A 659 -48.19 16.76 67.16
CA SER A 659 -49.58 16.36 66.85
C SER A 659 -49.90 15.90 65.41
N LYS A 660 -49.04 16.09 64.40
CA LYS A 660 -49.33 15.70 62.99
C LYS A 660 -48.06 15.33 62.22
N ASN A 661 -47.85 14.05 61.87
CA ASN A 661 -46.70 13.65 61.04
C ASN A 661 -46.88 12.28 60.33
N ASP A 662 -48.03 12.02 59.69
CA ASP A 662 -48.32 10.73 59.04
C ASP A 662 -48.10 10.70 57.51
N GLU A 663 -48.08 11.84 56.81
CA GLU A 663 -48.12 11.88 55.34
C GLU A 663 -46.75 11.64 54.65
N HIS A 664 -45.64 11.75 55.39
CA HIS A 664 -44.29 11.51 54.85
C HIS A 664 -43.96 10.03 54.61
N LEU A 665 -44.62 9.08 55.29
CA LEU A 665 -44.35 7.64 55.15
C LEU A 665 -44.73 7.10 53.76
N THR A 666 -45.74 7.69 53.13
CA THR A 666 -46.20 7.28 51.79
C THR A 666 -45.26 7.67 50.64
N ALA A 667 -44.34 8.61 50.84
CA ALA A 667 -43.37 9.01 49.80
C ALA A 667 -42.25 7.96 49.66
N MET A 668 -41.54 7.66 50.77
CA MET A 668 -40.41 6.71 50.78
C MET A 668 -40.81 5.29 50.32
N GLN A 669 -42.08 4.91 50.51
CA GLN A 669 -42.61 3.62 50.07
C GLN A 669 -42.59 3.46 48.54
N ASN A 670 -42.62 4.55 47.77
CA ASN A 670 -42.59 4.52 46.30
C ASN A 670 -41.16 4.45 45.73
N GLU A 671 -40.23 5.22 46.31
CA GLU A 671 -38.80 5.22 45.94
C GLU A 671 -38.16 3.83 46.12
N LEU A 672 -38.61 3.10 47.15
CA LEU A 672 -38.19 1.72 47.42
C LEU A 672 -38.76 0.67 46.43
N ASN A 673 -39.73 1.05 45.60
CA ASN A 673 -40.21 0.20 44.49
C ASN A 673 -39.51 0.54 43.16
N GLN A 674 -39.21 1.83 42.92
CA GLN A 674 -38.41 2.31 41.79
C GLN A 674 -37.06 1.56 41.70
N THR A 675 -36.27 1.64 42.77
CA THR A 675 -34.93 1.02 42.91
C THR A 675 -34.90 -0.50 42.78
N ARG A 676 -36.04 -1.18 43.01
CA ARG A 676 -36.15 -2.64 42.78
C ARG A 676 -36.23 -2.97 41.30
N SER A 677 -36.95 -2.18 40.51
CA SER A 677 -37.07 -2.40 39.06
C SER A 677 -35.74 -2.20 38.31
N GLU A 678 -34.93 -1.24 38.76
CA GLU A 678 -33.61 -0.95 38.21
C GLU A 678 -32.62 -2.10 38.46
N LYS A 679 -32.67 -2.71 39.66
CA LYS A 679 -31.86 -3.89 40.01
C LYS A 679 -32.13 -5.07 39.07
N ASP A 680 -33.40 -5.37 38.79
CA ASP A 680 -33.79 -6.52 37.97
C ASP A 680 -33.38 -6.31 36.49
N ALA A 681 -33.40 -5.06 36.00
CA ALA A 681 -32.87 -4.70 34.68
C ALA A 681 -31.35 -4.89 34.57
N VAL A 682 -30.58 -4.61 35.63
CA VAL A 682 -29.13 -4.88 35.67
C VAL A 682 -28.85 -6.39 35.70
N ALA A 683 -29.64 -7.17 36.44
CA ALA A 683 -29.49 -8.63 36.48
C ALA A 683 -29.68 -9.27 35.09
N ALA A 684 -30.66 -8.81 34.30
CA ALA A 684 -30.88 -9.27 32.94
C ALA A 684 -29.67 -9.01 32.01
N LYS A 685 -29.06 -7.82 32.08
CA LYS A 685 -27.85 -7.47 31.32
C LYS A 685 -26.65 -8.34 31.71
N LEU A 686 -26.50 -8.67 33.00
CA LEU A 686 -25.44 -9.56 33.47
C LEU A 686 -25.60 -10.98 32.88
N THR A 687 -26.81 -11.54 32.87
CA THR A 687 -27.06 -12.85 32.23
C THR A 687 -26.82 -12.84 30.71
N GLN A 688 -27.09 -11.73 30.03
CA GLN A 688 -26.78 -11.58 28.59
C GLN A 688 -25.27 -11.58 28.34
N SER A 689 -24.48 -10.88 29.17
CA SER A 689 -23.02 -10.89 29.09
C SER A 689 -22.41 -12.26 29.43
N GLN A 690 -23.03 -13.03 30.33
CA GLN A 690 -22.56 -14.38 30.65
C GLN A 690 -22.80 -15.36 29.50
N ALA A 691 -23.88 -15.18 28.72
CA ALA A 691 -24.13 -15.98 27.52
C ALA A 691 -23.08 -15.73 26.43
N SER A 692 -22.77 -14.48 26.10
CA SER A 692 -21.75 -14.17 25.07
C SER A 692 -20.35 -14.63 25.45
N VAL A 693 -19.99 -14.63 26.74
CA VAL A 693 -18.73 -15.23 27.22
C VAL A 693 -18.71 -16.75 27.02
N HIS A 694 -19.85 -17.43 27.15
CA HIS A 694 -19.92 -18.88 26.92
C HIS A 694 -19.80 -19.25 25.43
N ASP A 695 -20.44 -18.49 24.54
CA ASP A 695 -20.30 -18.67 23.09
C ASP A 695 -18.84 -18.45 22.63
N LEU A 696 -18.15 -17.46 23.19
CA LEU A 696 -16.72 -17.23 22.93
C LEU A 696 -15.84 -18.39 23.45
N GLN A 697 -16.17 -19.00 24.60
CA GLN A 697 -15.46 -20.19 25.10
C GLN A 697 -15.66 -21.41 24.19
N LEU A 698 -16.87 -21.60 23.64
CA LEU A 698 -17.11 -22.66 22.65
C LEU A 698 -16.31 -22.41 21.37
N LYS A 699 -16.24 -21.15 20.89
CA LYS A 699 -15.45 -20.81 19.70
C LYS A 699 -13.94 -21.03 19.89
N ILE A 700 -13.42 -20.83 21.10
CA ILE A 700 -12.03 -21.18 21.44
C ILE A 700 -11.81 -22.70 21.35
N GLN A 701 -12.73 -23.52 21.87
CA GLN A 701 -12.63 -24.98 21.81
C GLN A 701 -12.71 -25.53 20.37
N GLU A 702 -13.50 -24.91 19.48
CA GLU A 702 -13.51 -25.23 18.05
C GLU A 702 -12.15 -24.96 17.40
N LEU A 703 -11.53 -23.81 17.70
CA LEU A 703 -10.21 -23.43 17.19
C LEU A 703 -9.10 -24.35 17.73
N GLU A 704 -9.15 -24.72 19.01
CA GLU A 704 -8.26 -25.74 19.59
C GLU A 704 -8.41 -27.09 18.88
N GLY A 705 -9.63 -27.48 18.48
CA GLY A 705 -9.88 -28.67 17.67
C GLY A 705 -9.19 -28.62 16.30
N ILE A 706 -9.30 -27.50 15.59
CA ILE A 706 -8.69 -27.28 14.26
C ILE A 706 -7.16 -27.26 14.34
N VAL A 707 -6.58 -26.65 15.37
CA VAL A 707 -5.13 -26.67 15.60
C VAL A 707 -4.64 -28.10 15.89
N ASN A 708 -5.41 -28.89 16.64
CA ASN A 708 -5.06 -30.29 16.92
C ASN A 708 -5.16 -31.19 15.67
N SER A 709 -6.10 -30.96 14.74
CA SER A 709 -6.12 -31.70 13.47
C SER A 709 -4.89 -31.34 12.62
N GLN A 710 -4.60 -30.05 12.44
CA GLN A 710 -3.43 -29.58 11.69
C GLN A 710 -2.09 -30.11 12.25
N ILE A 711 -1.98 -30.28 13.58
CA ILE A 711 -0.80 -30.90 14.22
C ILE A 711 -0.68 -32.40 13.87
N ASN A 712 -1.80 -33.12 13.70
CA ASN A 712 -1.79 -34.53 13.31
C ASN A 712 -1.54 -34.69 11.80
N ASP A 713 -2.15 -33.84 10.97
CA ASP A 713 -1.91 -33.78 9.52
C ASP A 713 -0.43 -33.50 9.24
N LYS A 714 0.15 -32.52 9.96
CA LYS A 714 1.59 -32.25 9.93
C LYS A 714 2.43 -33.48 10.28
N LYS A 715 2.11 -34.21 11.36
CA LYS A 715 2.83 -35.45 11.71
C LYS A 715 2.71 -36.53 10.64
N SER A 716 1.56 -36.64 9.98
CA SER A 716 1.36 -37.57 8.86
C SER A 716 2.25 -37.20 7.67
N LEU A 717 2.41 -35.90 7.37
CA LEU A 717 3.31 -35.42 6.33
C LEU A 717 4.79 -35.57 6.71
N GLU A 718 5.15 -35.35 7.98
CA GLU A 718 6.51 -35.63 8.50
C GLU A 718 6.84 -37.13 8.42
N GLN A 719 5.89 -38.02 8.72
CA GLN A 719 6.02 -39.47 8.55
C GLN A 719 6.18 -39.87 7.08
N GLN A 720 5.39 -39.28 6.16
CA GLN A 720 5.51 -39.52 4.72
C GLN A 720 6.86 -39.04 4.15
N LEU A 721 7.34 -37.86 4.58
CA LEU A 721 8.66 -37.36 4.23
C LEU A 721 9.78 -38.29 4.71
N GLN A 722 9.69 -38.81 5.94
CA GLN A 722 10.68 -39.76 6.43
C GLN A 722 10.65 -41.09 5.66
N ASN A 723 9.47 -41.64 5.37
CA ASN A 723 9.35 -42.85 4.54
C ASN A 723 9.96 -42.65 3.13
N LEU A 724 9.78 -41.47 2.52
CA LEU A 724 10.40 -41.12 1.24
C LEU A 724 11.92 -40.95 1.35
N GLN A 725 12.41 -40.41 2.46
CA GLN A 725 13.85 -40.27 2.73
C GLN A 725 14.52 -41.64 2.96
N GLU A 726 13.83 -42.58 3.61
CA GLU A 726 14.27 -43.97 3.79
C GLU A 726 14.32 -44.70 2.44
N MET A 727 13.26 -44.60 1.60
CA MET A 727 13.29 -45.14 0.23
C MET A 727 14.39 -44.52 -0.66
N ALA A 728 14.68 -43.23 -0.49
CA ALA A 728 15.76 -42.55 -1.22
C ALA A 728 17.15 -43.03 -0.77
N GLN A 729 17.30 -43.42 0.51
CA GLN A 729 18.53 -44.03 1.02
C GLN A 729 18.67 -45.47 0.52
N GLU A 730 17.61 -46.30 0.57
CA GLU A 730 17.63 -47.68 0.04
C GLU A 730 17.99 -47.71 -1.46
N ASN A 731 17.46 -46.80 -2.27
CA ASN A 731 17.84 -46.67 -3.68
C ASN A 731 19.31 -46.25 -3.87
N MET A 732 19.87 -45.43 -2.96
CA MET A 732 21.27 -45.03 -3.00
C MET A 732 22.19 -46.20 -2.63
N GLU A 733 21.83 -46.97 -1.60
CA GLU A 733 22.56 -48.16 -1.16
C GLU A 733 22.52 -49.26 -2.24
N GLY A 734 21.37 -49.54 -2.83
CA GLY A 734 21.25 -50.44 -3.99
C GLY A 734 22.02 -49.97 -5.23
N SER A 735 22.16 -48.65 -5.44
CA SER A 735 23.01 -48.09 -6.50
C SER A 735 24.50 -48.32 -6.24
N TYR A 736 24.95 -48.24 -4.98
CA TYR A 736 26.32 -48.58 -4.60
C TYR A 736 26.61 -50.09 -4.72
N GLU A 737 25.65 -50.96 -4.40
CA GLU A 737 25.79 -52.40 -4.65
C GLU A 737 25.86 -52.71 -6.16
N LEU A 738 25.05 -52.06 -6.98
CA LEU A 738 25.13 -52.15 -8.45
C LEU A 738 26.49 -51.69 -8.98
N GLN A 739 27.06 -50.60 -8.45
CA GLN A 739 28.40 -50.14 -8.83
C GLN A 739 29.48 -51.14 -8.40
N ALA A 740 29.42 -51.68 -7.19
CA ALA A 740 30.39 -52.68 -6.71
C ALA A 740 30.36 -53.98 -7.53
N ASN A 741 29.17 -54.43 -7.92
CA ASN A 741 29.00 -55.56 -8.84
C ASN A 741 29.60 -55.26 -10.22
N LEU A 742 29.39 -54.04 -10.75
CA LEU A 742 29.94 -53.62 -12.04
C LEU A 742 31.48 -53.57 -11.99
N GLU A 743 32.07 -53.02 -10.93
CA GLU A 743 33.53 -53.04 -10.70
C GLU A 743 34.08 -54.47 -10.62
N SER A 744 33.39 -55.39 -9.93
CA SER A 744 33.75 -56.82 -9.92
C SER A 744 33.73 -57.46 -11.32
N THR A 745 32.73 -57.17 -12.15
CA THR A 745 32.70 -57.68 -13.54
C THR A 745 33.83 -57.11 -14.40
N MET A 746 34.28 -55.87 -14.12
CA MET A 746 35.45 -55.31 -14.81
C MET A 746 36.75 -56.03 -14.42
N GLU A 747 36.98 -56.37 -13.16
CA GLU A 747 38.14 -57.18 -12.75
C GLU A 747 38.16 -58.55 -13.45
N GLU A 748 37.01 -59.21 -13.60
CA GLU A 748 36.92 -60.48 -14.33
C GLU A 748 37.18 -60.33 -15.84
N ILE A 749 36.76 -59.21 -16.44
CA ILE A 749 37.10 -58.86 -17.84
C ILE A 749 38.60 -58.59 -17.99
N GLU A 750 39.26 -57.94 -17.03
CA GLU A 750 40.72 -57.74 -17.07
C GLU A 750 41.49 -59.06 -16.89
N LYS A 751 41.02 -59.91 -15.97
CA LYS A 751 41.58 -61.25 -15.69
C LYS A 751 41.48 -62.19 -16.89
N THR A 752 40.35 -62.21 -17.60
CA THR A 752 40.16 -62.98 -18.85
C THR A 752 40.99 -62.39 -20.00
N ARG A 753 41.09 -61.06 -20.13
CA ARG A 753 42.01 -60.41 -21.07
C ARG A 753 43.49 -60.72 -20.80
N ALA A 754 43.88 -60.89 -19.53
CA ALA A 754 45.23 -61.32 -19.18
C ALA A 754 45.48 -62.78 -19.58
N GLN A 755 44.53 -63.68 -19.33
CA GLN A 755 44.60 -65.07 -19.76
C GLN A 755 44.70 -65.20 -21.29
N LEU A 756 43.87 -64.45 -22.04
CA LEU A 756 43.91 -64.42 -23.50
C LEU A 756 45.30 -64.07 -24.05
N ARG A 757 45.98 -63.07 -23.47
CA ARG A 757 47.37 -62.72 -23.84
C ARG A 757 48.33 -63.88 -23.59
N THR A 758 48.23 -64.57 -22.46
CA THR A 758 49.11 -65.73 -22.17
C THR A 758 48.89 -66.93 -23.09
N GLU A 759 47.67 -67.15 -23.60
CA GLU A 759 47.43 -68.16 -24.64
C GLU A 759 47.91 -67.68 -26.03
N GLN A 760 47.78 -66.39 -26.31
CA GLN A 760 48.30 -65.79 -27.56
C GLN A 760 49.83 -65.86 -27.65
N GLU A 761 50.54 -65.64 -26.54
CA GLU A 761 51.99 -65.85 -26.41
C GLU A 761 52.39 -67.32 -26.64
N LYS A 762 51.63 -68.28 -26.08
CA LYS A 762 51.85 -69.72 -26.36
C LYS A 762 51.59 -70.07 -27.82
N SER A 763 50.59 -69.48 -28.46
CA SER A 763 50.31 -69.67 -29.88
C SER A 763 51.46 -69.18 -30.77
N VAL A 764 52.10 -68.06 -30.42
CA VAL A 764 53.29 -67.55 -31.12
C VAL A 764 54.49 -68.49 -30.92
N ALA A 765 54.70 -69.03 -29.72
CA ALA A 765 55.74 -70.02 -29.45
C ALA A 765 55.52 -71.34 -30.22
N LEU A 766 54.27 -71.80 -30.34
CA LEU A 766 53.90 -72.96 -31.14
C LEU A 766 54.11 -72.72 -32.64
N GLN A 767 53.77 -71.53 -33.16
CA GLN A 767 54.07 -71.17 -34.55
C GLN A 767 55.57 -71.18 -34.85
N GLN A 768 56.42 -70.71 -33.91
CA GLN A 768 57.88 -70.82 -34.06
C GLN A 768 58.34 -72.28 -34.12
N SER A 769 57.80 -73.16 -33.25
CA SER A 769 58.12 -74.60 -33.27
C SER A 769 57.66 -75.30 -34.56
N VAL A 770 56.52 -74.91 -35.14
CA VAL A 770 56.03 -75.43 -36.43
C VAL A 770 56.91 -74.97 -37.60
N GLU A 771 57.42 -73.72 -37.57
CA GLU A 771 58.33 -73.22 -38.59
C GLU A 771 59.72 -73.86 -38.53
N GLU A 772 60.16 -74.33 -37.35
CA GLU A 772 61.32 -75.21 -37.21
C GLU A 772 61.04 -76.63 -37.75
N MET A 773 59.88 -77.24 -37.43
CA MET A 773 59.54 -78.58 -37.92
C MET A 773 59.43 -78.68 -39.45
N LYS A 774 58.97 -77.61 -40.13
CA LYS A 774 58.91 -77.51 -41.61
C LYS A 774 60.26 -77.73 -42.33
N GLN A 775 61.38 -77.69 -41.61
CA GLN A 775 62.72 -77.98 -42.18
C GLN A 775 63.11 -79.47 -42.12
N SER A 776 62.23 -80.35 -41.61
CA SER A 776 62.43 -81.80 -41.54
C SER A 776 61.40 -82.55 -42.39
N SER A 777 61.77 -83.74 -42.90
CA SER A 777 60.93 -84.50 -43.84
C SER A 777 60.26 -85.69 -43.15
N ILE A 778 58.93 -85.65 -43.04
CA ILE A 778 58.10 -86.68 -42.39
C ILE A 778 56.89 -87.04 -43.28
N SER A 779 56.20 -88.12 -42.92
CA SER A 779 55.36 -88.92 -43.80
C SER A 779 53.90 -88.43 -43.98
N ARG A 780 53.25 -88.92 -45.04
CA ARG A 780 51.93 -88.49 -45.54
C ARG A 780 50.80 -88.47 -44.49
N GLU A 781 50.81 -89.35 -43.49
CA GLU A 781 49.80 -89.33 -42.42
C GLU A 781 49.86 -88.04 -41.58
N GLU A 782 51.05 -87.44 -41.41
CA GLU A 782 51.18 -86.16 -40.71
C GLU A 782 50.73 -84.99 -41.59
N LEU A 783 50.82 -85.12 -42.91
CA LEU A 783 50.22 -84.16 -43.84
C LEU A 783 48.69 -84.22 -43.77
N GLU A 784 48.09 -85.41 -43.73
CA GLU A 784 46.63 -85.59 -43.63
C GLU A 784 46.11 -85.16 -42.25
N ARG A 785 46.84 -85.44 -41.15
CA ARG A 785 46.55 -84.84 -39.82
C ARG A 785 46.64 -83.31 -39.87
N ALA A 786 47.74 -82.75 -40.37
CA ALA A 786 47.90 -81.30 -40.48
C ALA A 786 46.81 -80.66 -41.35
N GLN A 787 46.35 -81.31 -42.42
CA GLN A 787 45.22 -80.83 -43.23
C GLN A 787 43.89 -80.87 -42.47
N SER A 788 43.62 -81.93 -41.68
CA SER A 788 42.43 -81.98 -40.82
C SER A 788 42.47 -80.94 -39.69
N GLU A 789 43.66 -80.66 -39.16
CA GLU A 789 43.87 -79.66 -38.11
C GLU A 789 43.83 -78.22 -38.67
N ILE A 790 44.33 -77.99 -39.89
CA ILE A 790 44.12 -76.74 -40.64
C ILE A 790 42.63 -76.53 -40.91
N ALA A 791 41.88 -77.54 -41.35
CA ALA A 791 40.44 -77.41 -41.58
C ALA A 791 39.67 -77.08 -40.29
N ARG A 792 40.02 -77.71 -39.17
CA ARG A 792 39.50 -77.40 -37.83
C ARG A 792 39.85 -75.97 -37.41
N LEU A 793 41.09 -75.53 -37.62
CA LEU A 793 41.54 -74.17 -37.30
C LEU A 793 40.88 -73.12 -38.21
N GLU A 794 40.65 -73.39 -39.49
CA GLU A 794 39.86 -72.53 -40.37
C GLU A 794 38.41 -72.42 -39.89
N GLN A 795 37.79 -73.52 -39.45
CA GLN A 795 36.45 -73.50 -38.89
C GLN A 795 36.40 -72.70 -37.58
N GLN A 796 37.41 -72.82 -36.70
CA GLN A 796 37.56 -71.97 -35.52
C GLN A 796 37.81 -70.50 -35.88
N VAL A 797 38.62 -70.19 -36.89
CA VAL A 797 38.86 -68.80 -37.36
C VAL A 797 37.56 -68.19 -37.91
N ARG A 798 36.75 -68.93 -38.66
CA ARG A 798 35.43 -68.46 -39.12
C ARG A 798 34.48 -68.23 -37.95
N HIS A 799 34.49 -69.12 -36.94
CA HIS A 799 33.72 -68.92 -35.71
C HIS A 799 34.20 -67.69 -34.92
N PHE A 800 35.50 -67.53 -34.70
CA PHE A 800 36.07 -66.34 -34.06
C PHE A 800 35.78 -65.05 -34.83
N HIS A 801 35.75 -65.09 -36.17
CA HIS A 801 35.37 -63.91 -36.96
C HIS A 801 33.86 -63.60 -36.87
N SER A 802 32.99 -64.62 -36.77
CA SER A 802 31.57 -64.39 -36.46
C SER A 802 31.36 -63.82 -35.03
N LEU A 803 32.18 -64.26 -34.07
CA LEU A 803 32.20 -63.73 -32.71
C LEU A 803 32.76 -62.31 -32.66
N GLU A 804 33.81 -62.01 -33.44
CA GLU A 804 34.37 -60.67 -33.63
C GLU A 804 33.36 -59.70 -34.26
N GLN A 805 32.56 -60.16 -35.23
CA GLN A 805 31.46 -59.37 -35.79
C GLN A 805 30.36 -59.13 -34.75
N SER A 806 29.95 -60.15 -34.00
CA SER A 806 28.98 -60.01 -32.89
C SER A 806 29.48 -59.07 -31.79
N LEU A 807 30.76 -59.14 -31.41
CA LEU A 807 31.38 -58.28 -30.40
C LEU A 807 31.56 -56.84 -30.92
N ASN A 808 31.85 -56.64 -32.20
CA ASN A 808 31.85 -55.30 -32.81
C ASN A 808 30.44 -54.69 -32.88
N GLN A 809 29.42 -55.51 -33.11
CA GLN A 809 28.03 -55.05 -33.06
C GLN A 809 27.62 -54.65 -31.63
N GLN A 810 27.90 -55.50 -30.65
CA GLN A 810 27.71 -55.18 -29.22
C GLN A 810 28.53 -53.95 -28.79
N LEU A 811 29.73 -53.74 -29.34
CA LEU A 811 30.53 -52.54 -29.09
C LEU A 811 29.88 -51.28 -29.68
N GLN A 812 29.29 -51.35 -30.88
CA GLN A 812 28.52 -50.23 -31.44
C GLN A 812 27.24 -49.94 -30.64
N GLU A 813 26.56 -50.98 -30.16
CA GLU A 813 25.38 -50.86 -29.30
C GLU A 813 25.74 -50.24 -27.93
N ALA A 814 26.87 -50.66 -27.32
CA ALA A 814 27.40 -50.06 -26.10
C ALA A 814 27.92 -48.63 -26.28
N VAL A 815 28.44 -48.26 -27.45
CA VAL A 815 28.77 -46.86 -27.78
C VAL A 815 27.48 -46.03 -27.92
N ARG A 816 26.46 -46.55 -28.61
CA ARG A 816 25.14 -45.87 -28.71
C ARG A 816 24.48 -45.70 -27.34
N SER A 817 24.52 -46.70 -26.46
CA SER A 817 23.96 -46.57 -25.11
C SER A 817 24.76 -45.60 -24.24
N LYS A 818 26.09 -45.61 -24.33
CA LYS A 818 26.97 -44.63 -23.67
C LYS A 818 26.66 -43.21 -24.14
N ASP A 819 26.48 -42.99 -25.44
CA ASP A 819 26.22 -41.66 -25.98
C ASP A 819 24.78 -41.19 -25.66
N ALA A 820 23.81 -42.11 -25.54
CA ALA A 820 22.47 -41.84 -25.00
C ALA A 820 22.54 -41.45 -23.50
N ILE A 821 23.23 -42.23 -22.67
CA ILE A 821 23.46 -41.91 -21.24
C ILE A 821 24.23 -40.58 -21.10
N ALA A 822 25.14 -40.25 -22.01
CA ALA A 822 25.82 -38.96 -22.01
C ALA A 822 24.88 -37.79 -22.34
N ALA A 823 23.88 -38.01 -23.21
CA ALA A 823 22.82 -37.03 -23.48
C ALA A 823 21.86 -36.89 -22.28
N GLU A 824 21.39 -37.99 -21.71
CA GLU A 824 20.56 -38.01 -20.48
C GLU A 824 21.26 -37.29 -19.32
N LEU A 825 22.55 -37.56 -19.12
CA LEU A 825 23.37 -36.91 -18.09
C LEU A 825 23.61 -35.43 -18.41
N HIS A 826 23.61 -35.02 -19.68
CA HIS A 826 23.61 -33.60 -20.05
C HIS A 826 22.27 -32.92 -19.73
N THR A 827 21.15 -33.57 -20.05
CA THR A 827 19.78 -33.11 -19.74
C THR A 827 19.59 -32.97 -18.22
N ALA A 828 19.90 -34.02 -17.45
CA ALA A 828 19.83 -34.00 -15.99
C ALA A 828 20.75 -32.92 -15.36
N ARG A 829 21.87 -32.58 -16.00
CA ARG A 829 22.70 -31.42 -15.59
C ARG A 829 22.03 -30.09 -15.89
N SER A 830 21.38 -29.90 -17.04
CA SER A 830 20.64 -28.67 -17.33
C SER A 830 19.40 -28.51 -16.43
N GLU A 831 18.68 -29.60 -16.16
CA GLU A 831 17.56 -29.63 -15.21
C GLU A 831 18.02 -29.31 -13.80
N ARG A 832 19.16 -29.87 -13.35
CA ARG A 832 19.72 -29.52 -12.04
C ARG A 832 20.14 -28.04 -11.96
N VAL A 833 20.68 -27.46 -13.02
CA VAL A 833 20.99 -26.01 -13.06
C VAL A 833 19.70 -25.18 -13.01
N ALA A 834 18.66 -25.55 -13.75
CA ALA A 834 17.35 -24.90 -13.68
C ALA A 834 16.73 -25.00 -12.27
N ALA A 835 16.81 -26.17 -11.63
CA ALA A 835 16.36 -26.37 -10.25
C ALA A 835 17.21 -25.58 -9.23
N GLU A 836 18.52 -25.47 -9.43
CA GLU A 836 19.40 -24.60 -8.63
C GLU A 836 19.06 -23.10 -8.82
N GLU A 837 18.59 -22.68 -10.00
CA GLU A 837 18.14 -21.31 -10.28
C GLU A 837 16.76 -21.01 -9.72
N GLU A 838 15.79 -21.92 -9.84
CA GLU A 838 14.49 -21.80 -9.18
C GLU A 838 14.63 -21.83 -7.65
N HIS A 839 15.50 -22.67 -7.09
CA HIS A 839 15.80 -22.62 -5.65
C HIS A 839 16.42 -21.26 -5.24
N LYS A 840 17.25 -20.63 -6.08
CA LYS A 840 17.76 -19.26 -5.82
C LYS A 840 16.63 -18.23 -5.91
N ARG A 841 15.72 -18.33 -6.89
CA ARG A 841 14.53 -17.45 -7.01
C ARG A 841 13.60 -17.59 -5.80
N LEU A 842 13.26 -18.81 -5.42
CA LEU A 842 12.44 -19.11 -4.23
C LEU A 842 13.10 -18.60 -2.95
N LYS A 843 14.43 -18.75 -2.80
CA LYS A 843 15.16 -18.20 -1.63
C LYS A 843 15.09 -16.67 -1.60
N VAL A 844 15.29 -15.98 -2.72
CA VAL A 844 15.18 -14.50 -2.79
C VAL A 844 13.73 -14.06 -2.52
N SER A 845 12.73 -14.77 -3.04
CA SER A 845 11.32 -14.50 -2.78
C SER A 845 10.95 -14.72 -1.30
N TYR A 846 11.49 -15.76 -0.67
CA TYR A 846 11.34 -16.00 0.77
C TYR A 846 12.03 -14.91 1.61
N GLU A 847 13.24 -14.49 1.24
CA GLU A 847 13.97 -13.40 1.92
C GLU A 847 13.24 -12.06 1.79
N GLN A 848 12.66 -11.76 0.62
CA GLN A 848 11.79 -10.60 0.41
C GLN A 848 10.50 -10.70 1.25
N SER A 849 9.86 -11.86 1.27
CA SER A 849 8.64 -12.10 2.06
C SER A 849 8.89 -11.99 3.57
N ALA A 850 10.04 -12.48 4.04
CA ALA A 850 10.48 -12.34 5.43
C ALA A 850 10.82 -10.88 5.80
N ALA A 851 11.42 -10.12 4.87
CA ALA A 851 11.63 -8.67 5.06
C ALA A 851 10.31 -7.90 5.11
N GLN A 852 9.34 -8.25 4.25
CA GLN A 852 7.98 -7.69 4.28
C GLN A 852 7.27 -8.03 5.58
N LEU A 853 7.35 -9.28 6.06
CA LEU A 853 6.80 -9.71 7.35
C LEU A 853 7.42 -8.91 8.51
N SER A 854 8.74 -8.68 8.48
CA SER A 854 9.46 -7.88 9.48
C SER A 854 9.00 -6.41 9.48
N SER A 855 8.81 -5.80 8.30
CA SER A 855 8.25 -4.44 8.22
C SER A 855 6.80 -4.36 8.69
N ALA A 856 5.98 -5.37 8.38
CA ALA A 856 4.59 -5.47 8.86
C ALA A 856 4.52 -5.69 10.37
N GLN A 857 5.49 -6.41 10.96
CA GLN A 857 5.62 -6.53 12.41
C GLN A 857 6.05 -5.22 13.06
N SER A 858 6.94 -4.42 12.44
CA SER A 858 7.27 -3.07 12.92
C SER A 858 6.05 -2.14 12.90
N SER A 859 5.33 -2.07 11.78
CA SER A 859 4.13 -1.23 11.68
C SER A 859 3.00 -1.70 12.58
N THR A 860 2.85 -3.01 12.82
CA THR A 860 1.93 -3.54 13.84
C THR A 860 2.34 -3.11 15.25
N GLY A 861 3.64 -3.12 15.58
CA GLY A 861 4.16 -2.62 16.85
C GLY A 861 3.99 -1.10 17.04
N GLU A 862 4.09 -0.33 15.96
CA GLU A 862 3.85 1.12 15.96
C GLU A 862 2.35 1.44 16.10
N LEU A 863 1.48 0.72 15.38
CA LEU A 863 0.03 0.79 15.54
C LEU A 863 -0.40 0.38 16.96
N GLN A 864 0.23 -0.63 17.56
CA GLN A 864 -0.08 -1.03 18.93
C GLN A 864 0.34 0.04 19.95
N ARG A 865 1.53 0.65 19.82
CA ARG A 865 1.91 1.82 20.66
C ARG A 865 0.93 2.97 20.49
N SER A 866 0.54 3.29 19.26
CA SER A 866 -0.45 4.34 18.97
C SER A 866 -1.81 4.03 19.62
N ASN A 867 -2.24 2.76 19.62
CA ASN A 867 -3.46 2.32 20.28
C ASN A 867 -3.34 2.34 21.83
N ASP A 868 -2.18 2.01 22.38
CA ASP A 868 -1.89 2.11 23.82
C ASP A 868 -1.88 3.58 24.28
N ASP A 869 -1.27 4.49 23.50
CA ASP A 869 -1.25 5.94 23.72
C ASP A 869 -2.66 6.55 23.60
N LEU A 870 -3.43 6.17 22.57
CA LEU A 870 -4.84 6.56 22.41
C LEU A 870 -5.71 6.04 23.56
N SER A 871 -5.46 4.82 24.04
CA SER A 871 -6.14 4.24 25.20
C SER A 871 -5.81 5.02 26.48
N HIS A 872 -4.54 5.40 26.68
CA HIS A 872 -4.12 6.26 27.80
C HIS A 872 -4.75 7.66 27.72
N SER A 873 -4.84 8.23 26.52
CA SER A 873 -5.50 9.53 26.27
C SER A 873 -7.01 9.47 26.54
N LEU A 874 -7.68 8.39 26.11
CA LEU A 874 -9.09 8.12 26.44
C LEU A 874 -9.30 7.94 27.94
N GLU A 875 -8.44 7.21 28.63
CA GLU A 875 -8.57 6.98 30.07
C GLU A 875 -8.31 8.27 30.87
N GLN A 876 -7.33 9.09 30.46
CA GLN A 876 -7.13 10.42 31.02
C GLN A 876 -8.34 11.34 30.75
N THR A 877 -8.97 11.22 29.59
CA THR A 877 -10.17 11.99 29.23
C THR A 877 -11.38 11.54 30.03
N ARG A 878 -11.55 10.24 30.28
CA ARG A 878 -12.55 9.67 31.22
C ARG A 878 -12.32 10.16 32.65
N ALA A 879 -11.07 10.19 33.12
CA ALA A 879 -10.74 10.72 34.44
C ALA A 879 -11.10 12.21 34.58
N LYS A 880 -10.75 13.03 33.58
CA LYS A 880 -11.16 14.45 33.49
C LYS A 880 -12.69 14.60 33.44
N SER A 881 -13.38 13.73 32.69
CA SER A 881 -14.85 13.72 32.62
C SER A 881 -15.48 13.40 33.97
N MET A 882 -15.00 12.39 34.70
CA MET A 882 -15.47 12.09 36.06
C MET A 882 -15.18 13.23 37.03
N GLN A 883 -14.02 13.89 36.93
CA GLN A 883 -13.70 15.05 37.77
C GLN A 883 -14.65 16.23 37.51
N ALA A 884 -14.94 16.54 36.24
CA ALA A 884 -15.91 17.55 35.86
C ALA A 884 -17.34 17.19 36.27
N GLU A 885 -17.74 15.92 36.17
CA GLU A 885 -19.04 15.43 36.64
C GLU A 885 -19.18 15.51 38.17
N GLN A 886 -18.11 15.21 38.92
CA GLN A 886 -18.06 15.42 40.37
C GLN A 886 -18.17 16.91 40.73
N GLN A 887 -17.46 17.80 40.04
CA GLN A 887 -17.58 19.25 40.23
C GLN A 887 -19.00 19.75 39.90
N MET A 888 -19.59 19.31 38.79
CA MET A 888 -20.98 19.63 38.43
C MET A 888 -22.00 19.13 39.47
N ASN A 889 -21.78 17.97 40.07
CA ASN A 889 -22.64 17.47 41.14
C ASN A 889 -22.43 18.22 42.46
N THR A 890 -21.21 18.66 42.76
CA THR A 890 -20.92 19.54 43.92
C THR A 890 -21.63 20.89 43.76
N MET A 891 -21.46 21.54 42.60
CA MET A 891 -22.17 22.80 42.28
C MET A 891 -23.70 22.63 42.28
N ARG A 892 -24.25 21.47 41.90
CA ARG A 892 -25.69 21.18 42.05
C ARG A 892 -26.13 21.06 43.52
N VAL A 893 -25.32 20.47 44.39
CA VAL A 893 -25.60 20.42 45.83
C VAL A 893 -25.59 21.83 46.41
N GLU A 894 -24.54 22.60 46.13
CA GLU A 894 -24.41 24.02 46.53
C GLU A 894 -25.55 24.88 46.00
N GLN A 895 -25.94 24.71 44.73
CA GLN A 895 -27.11 25.38 44.14
C GLN A 895 -28.40 24.98 44.87
N SER A 896 -28.57 23.71 45.24
CA SER A 896 -29.72 23.26 46.04
C SER A 896 -29.73 23.90 47.44
N GLU A 897 -28.56 24.14 48.03
CA GLU A 897 -28.43 24.74 49.36
C GLU A 897 -28.60 26.24 49.34
N MET A 898 -28.04 26.95 48.36
CA MET A 898 -28.41 28.34 48.08
C MET A 898 -29.91 28.47 47.79
N GLN A 899 -30.52 27.57 47.03
CA GLN A 899 -31.96 27.65 46.74
C GLN A 899 -32.80 27.39 48.01
N LYS A 900 -32.40 26.46 48.89
CA LYS A 900 -32.99 26.29 50.23
C LYS A 900 -32.81 27.54 51.10
N GLN A 901 -31.65 28.20 51.06
CA GLN A 901 -31.41 29.46 51.77
C GLN A 901 -32.29 30.59 51.21
N VAL A 902 -32.38 30.75 49.90
CA VAL A 902 -33.24 31.75 49.23
C VAL A 902 -34.72 31.50 49.55
N GLU A 903 -35.18 30.25 49.53
CA GLU A 903 -36.53 29.91 50.01
C GLU A 903 -36.74 30.24 51.48
N THR A 904 -35.76 29.95 52.33
CA THR A 904 -35.83 30.23 53.78
C THR A 904 -35.86 31.73 54.06
N LEU A 905 -35.04 32.51 53.35
CA LEU A 905 -35.06 33.98 53.39
C LEU A 905 -36.35 34.55 52.80
N THR A 906 -36.93 33.95 51.77
CA THR A 906 -38.22 34.35 51.21
C THR A 906 -39.36 34.06 52.18
N LYS A 907 -39.38 32.88 52.82
CA LYS A 907 -40.32 32.52 53.89
C LYS A 907 -40.16 33.45 55.10
N LYS A 908 -38.93 33.78 55.49
CA LYS A 908 -38.61 34.76 56.55
C LYS A 908 -39.10 36.17 56.19
N ASN A 909 -38.89 36.63 54.96
CA ASN A 909 -39.39 37.92 54.48
C ASN A 909 -40.92 37.95 54.44
N LEU A 910 -41.60 36.88 54.01
CA LEU A 910 -43.06 36.78 54.07
C LEU A 910 -43.58 36.80 55.52
N SER A 911 -42.88 36.15 56.46
CA SER A 911 -43.18 36.21 57.89
C SER A 911 -43.00 37.63 58.44
N LEU A 912 -41.87 38.28 58.15
CA LEU A 912 -41.58 39.66 58.58
C LEU A 912 -42.54 40.68 57.95
N VAL A 913 -42.96 40.49 56.69
CA VAL A 913 -44.00 41.31 56.06
C VAL A 913 -45.35 41.11 56.76
N SER A 914 -45.69 39.88 57.15
CA SER A 914 -46.91 39.58 57.91
C SER A 914 -46.87 40.15 59.34
N GLU A 915 -45.69 40.16 59.97
CA GLU A 915 -45.45 40.76 61.29
C GLU A 915 -45.49 42.29 61.22
N ILE A 916 -44.88 42.91 60.20
CA ILE A 916 -44.96 44.35 59.92
C ILE A 916 -46.41 44.74 59.60
N GLN A 917 -47.18 43.89 58.91
CA GLN A 917 -48.60 44.11 58.68
C GLN A 917 -49.38 44.05 60.00
N GLY A 918 -49.17 43.03 60.84
CA GLY A 918 -49.79 42.95 62.17
C GLY A 918 -49.42 44.12 63.09
N MET A 919 -48.16 44.59 63.04
CA MET A 919 -47.68 45.79 63.73
C MET A 919 -48.34 47.07 63.22
N ARG A 920 -48.59 47.18 61.90
CA ARG A 920 -49.36 48.30 61.32
C ARG A 920 -50.83 48.24 61.72
N ASP A 921 -51.46 47.08 61.62
CA ASP A 921 -52.86 46.87 62.01
C ASP A 921 -53.08 47.17 63.51
N GLU A 922 -52.11 46.83 64.37
CA GLU A 922 -52.14 47.17 65.80
C GLU A 922 -51.79 48.65 66.07
N ALA A 923 -50.89 49.26 65.30
CA ALA A 923 -50.64 50.70 65.37
C ALA A 923 -51.86 51.52 64.92
N ASP A 924 -52.59 51.07 63.90
CA ASP A 924 -53.83 51.69 63.42
C ASP A 924 -54.97 51.50 64.44
N LYS A 925 -55.09 50.34 65.10
CA LYS A 925 -55.96 50.17 66.27
C LYS A 925 -55.58 51.14 67.38
N GLN A 926 -54.30 51.25 67.75
CA GLN A 926 -53.87 52.19 68.79
C GLN A 926 -54.13 53.65 68.38
N GLN A 927 -54.00 53.99 67.10
CA GLN A 927 -54.39 55.30 66.58
C GLN A 927 -55.92 55.52 66.63
N GLN A 928 -56.74 54.50 66.35
CA GLN A 928 -58.20 54.58 66.53
C GLN A 928 -58.60 54.72 68.01
N VAL A 929 -57.98 53.96 68.91
CA VAL A 929 -58.19 54.06 70.36
C VAL A 929 -57.76 55.43 70.88
N ALA A 930 -56.60 55.94 70.45
CA ALA A 930 -56.14 57.29 70.79
C ALA A 930 -57.07 58.38 70.24
N ARG A 931 -57.58 58.23 69.00
CA ARG A 931 -58.60 59.14 68.44
C ARG A 931 -59.89 59.10 69.26
N GLY A 932 -60.39 57.92 69.61
CA GLY A 932 -61.59 57.77 70.46
C GLY A 932 -61.41 58.36 71.86
N GLN A 933 -60.25 58.17 72.49
CA GLN A 933 -59.90 58.81 73.76
C GLN A 933 -59.79 60.34 73.62
N LEU A 934 -59.28 60.85 72.50
CA LEU A 934 -59.16 62.28 72.22
C LEU A 934 -60.53 62.92 71.92
N GLU A 935 -61.46 62.20 71.27
CA GLU A 935 -62.86 62.61 71.12
C GLU A 935 -63.61 62.57 72.47
N GLN A 936 -63.33 61.58 73.31
CA GLN A 936 -63.87 61.50 74.68
C GLN A 936 -63.33 62.65 75.56
N LEU A 937 -62.05 63.02 75.41
CA LEU A 937 -61.45 64.21 76.03
C LEU A 937 -62.05 65.51 75.48
N LYS A 938 -62.37 65.59 74.18
CA LYS A 938 -63.11 66.74 73.61
C LYS A 938 -64.53 66.85 74.16
N ALA A 939 -65.21 65.73 74.39
CA ALA A 939 -66.53 65.74 75.05
C ALA A 939 -66.43 66.25 76.50
N VAL A 940 -65.48 65.72 77.29
CA VAL A 940 -65.22 66.20 78.67
C VAL A 940 -64.77 67.66 78.69
N HIS A 941 -63.95 68.12 77.72
CA HIS A 941 -63.62 69.54 77.57
C HIS A 941 -64.87 70.37 77.26
N GLY A 942 -65.78 69.89 76.41
CA GLY A 942 -67.06 70.54 76.13
C GLY A 942 -67.98 70.62 77.35
N ASP A 943 -67.94 69.62 78.25
CA ASP A 943 -68.65 69.64 79.53
C ASP A 943 -68.03 70.64 80.52
N VAL A 944 -66.69 70.65 80.66
CA VAL A 944 -65.95 71.61 81.50
C VAL A 944 -66.12 73.05 80.98
N GLN A 945 -66.13 73.25 79.66
CA GLN A 945 -66.34 74.55 79.04
C GLN A 945 -67.78 75.07 79.22
N ARG A 946 -68.76 74.16 79.34
CA ARG A 946 -70.15 74.48 79.74
C ARG A 946 -70.23 74.89 81.21
N GLN A 947 -69.59 74.12 82.10
CA GLN A 947 -69.48 74.47 83.52
C GLN A 947 -68.74 75.81 83.74
N LEU A 948 -67.74 76.12 82.91
CA LEU A 948 -67.03 77.40 82.94
C LEU A 948 -67.92 78.57 82.50
N ALA A 949 -68.79 78.37 81.50
CA ALA A 949 -69.79 79.36 81.11
C ALA A 949 -70.83 79.60 82.22
N GLU A 950 -71.34 78.52 82.83
CA GLU A 950 -72.26 78.59 83.97
C GLU A 950 -71.64 79.31 85.19
N ALA A 951 -70.36 79.03 85.49
CA ALA A 951 -69.61 79.73 86.55
C ALA A 951 -69.34 81.21 86.22
N THR A 952 -69.08 81.54 84.95
CA THR A 952 -68.87 82.93 84.49
C THR A 952 -70.16 83.73 84.61
N GLN A 953 -71.31 83.12 84.32
CA GLN A 953 -72.64 83.74 84.47
C GLN A 953 -73.01 83.98 85.95
N ALA A 954 -72.45 83.22 86.89
CA ALA A 954 -72.64 83.46 88.33
C ALA A 954 -71.79 84.62 88.88
N LEU A 955 -70.59 84.85 88.33
CA LEU A 955 -69.68 85.92 88.78
C LEU A 955 -70.10 87.33 88.32
N GLN A 956 -70.81 87.46 87.21
CA GLN A 956 -71.27 88.75 86.68
C GLN A 956 -72.34 89.46 87.56
N SER A 957 -72.76 88.84 88.67
CA SER A 957 -73.80 89.36 89.57
C SER A 957 -73.29 89.98 90.88
N LYS A 958 -71.96 90.19 91.06
CA LYS A 958 -71.44 90.67 92.35
C LYS A 958 -70.33 91.73 92.38
N ASP A 959 -69.50 91.88 91.36
CA ASP A 959 -68.37 92.83 91.39
C ASP A 959 -68.64 94.11 90.56
N ALA A 960 -69.64 94.89 91.00
CA ALA A 960 -70.06 96.15 90.38
C ALA A 960 -69.79 97.40 91.23
N GLU A 961 -68.99 97.30 92.31
CA GLU A 961 -68.80 98.39 93.29
C GLU A 961 -67.34 98.51 93.79
N ALA A 962 -66.35 98.45 92.88
CA ALA A 962 -64.92 98.62 93.23
C ALA A 962 -64.10 99.39 92.18
N ALA A 963 -64.73 100.28 91.40
CA ALA A 963 -64.04 101.12 90.43
C ALA A 963 -63.70 102.52 91.01
N ALA A 964 -62.44 102.74 91.43
CA ALA A 964 -61.74 104.03 91.35
C ALA A 964 -60.28 103.97 91.86
N ASP A 965 -59.34 104.34 90.99
CA ASP A 965 -58.15 105.16 91.24
C ASP A 965 -57.33 105.00 92.55
N ALA A 966 -56.34 104.10 92.49
CA ALA A 966 -55.08 104.23 93.24
C ALA A 966 -53.82 104.04 92.37
N GLN A 967 -53.92 104.26 91.05
CA GLN A 967 -52.72 104.37 90.19
C GLN A 967 -51.91 105.62 90.57
N ARG A 968 -50.59 105.46 90.82
CA ARG A 968 -49.53 106.35 90.26
C ARG A 968 -48.08 105.99 90.60
N SER A 969 -47.79 105.11 91.55
CA SER A 969 -46.42 104.87 92.05
C SER A 969 -45.74 103.55 91.65
N GLN A 970 -46.41 102.64 90.93
CA GLN A 970 -45.88 101.30 90.63
C GLN A 970 -45.56 101.03 89.14
N ALA A 971 -45.96 101.92 88.22
CA ALA A 971 -45.83 101.69 86.78
C ALA A 971 -44.40 101.73 86.19
N GLN A 972 -43.41 102.26 86.93
CA GLN A 972 -42.04 102.44 86.41
C GLN A 972 -41.07 101.28 86.71
N LEU A 973 -41.40 100.36 87.62
CA LEU A 973 -40.57 99.17 87.88
C LEU A 973 -40.95 97.97 87.00
N GLU A 974 -42.20 97.91 86.54
CA GLU A 974 -42.73 96.75 85.81
C GLU A 974 -42.32 96.76 84.33
N ASP A 975 -42.28 97.92 83.68
CA ASP A 975 -41.84 98.06 82.27
C ASP A 975 -40.37 97.64 82.06
N LEU A 976 -39.47 98.02 82.98
CA LEU A 976 -38.06 97.60 82.95
C LEU A 976 -37.88 96.10 83.21
N SER A 977 -38.75 95.48 84.03
CA SER A 977 -38.75 94.03 84.22
C SER A 977 -39.28 93.29 83.00
N ASN A 978 -40.25 93.85 82.28
CA ASN A 978 -40.86 93.23 81.11
C ASN A 978 -39.96 93.35 79.87
N ARG A 979 -39.27 94.49 79.68
CA ARG A 979 -38.21 94.62 78.67
C ARG A 979 -37.10 93.58 78.85
N ASN A 980 -36.53 93.44 80.06
CA ASN A 980 -35.49 92.45 80.34
C ASN A 980 -35.93 90.99 80.09
N LYS A 981 -37.22 90.67 80.22
CA LYS A 981 -37.76 89.34 79.87
C LYS A 981 -37.91 89.18 78.35
N ALA A 982 -38.44 90.19 77.66
CA ALA A 982 -38.62 90.16 76.22
C ALA A 982 -37.29 90.05 75.45
N ASP A 983 -36.29 90.86 75.83
CA ASP A 983 -34.96 90.83 75.20
C ASP A 983 -34.25 89.49 75.43
N LYS A 984 -34.45 88.87 76.61
CA LYS A 984 -33.89 87.55 76.91
C LYS A 984 -34.59 86.43 76.14
N GLN A 985 -35.92 86.43 76.04
CA GLN A 985 -36.66 85.49 75.20
C GLN A 985 -36.33 85.64 73.71
N SER A 986 -36.10 86.87 73.23
CA SER A 986 -35.61 87.16 71.88
C SER A 986 -34.21 86.59 71.63
N SER A 987 -33.29 86.75 72.59
CA SER A 987 -31.95 86.15 72.55
C SER A 987 -32.00 84.61 72.54
N ASP A 988 -32.81 84.01 73.43
CA ASP A 988 -32.92 82.55 73.56
C ASP A 988 -33.59 81.93 72.30
N GLN A 989 -34.57 82.61 71.70
CA GLN A 989 -35.15 82.21 70.41
C GLN A 989 -34.13 82.28 69.25
N ARG A 990 -33.32 83.33 69.19
CA ARG A 990 -32.26 83.45 68.16
C ARG A 990 -31.19 82.37 68.32
N LEU A 991 -30.79 82.04 69.55
CA LEU A 991 -29.86 80.94 69.81
C LEU A 991 -30.45 79.56 69.44
N ALA A 992 -31.76 79.35 69.68
CA ALA A 992 -32.45 78.15 69.24
C ALA A 992 -32.53 78.03 67.71
N GLN A 993 -32.81 79.14 67.00
CA GLN A 993 -32.79 79.19 65.54
C GLN A 993 -31.39 78.92 64.98
N LEU A 994 -30.36 79.57 65.51
CA LEU A 994 -28.98 79.38 65.05
C LEU A 994 -28.49 77.94 65.28
N ASN A 995 -28.88 77.30 66.39
CA ASN A 995 -28.59 75.88 66.62
C ASN A 995 -29.34 74.98 65.63
N ALA A 996 -30.62 75.22 65.35
CA ALA A 996 -31.39 74.47 64.37
C ALA A 996 -30.82 74.60 62.95
N GLU A 997 -30.37 75.80 62.56
CA GLU A 997 -29.64 76.02 61.30
C GLU A 997 -28.29 75.29 61.29
N CYS A 998 -27.55 75.29 62.40
CA CYS A 998 -26.28 74.55 62.51
C CYS A 998 -26.47 73.02 62.48
N GLU A 999 -27.56 72.48 63.05
CA GLU A 999 -27.89 71.06 62.98
C GLU A 999 -28.39 70.68 61.58
N HIS A 1000 -29.22 71.51 60.94
CA HIS A 1000 -29.65 71.31 59.56
C HIS A 1000 -28.46 71.33 58.59
N LEU A 1001 -27.51 72.28 58.72
CA LEU A 1001 -26.29 72.33 57.92
C LEU A 1001 -25.40 71.09 58.12
N ARG A 1002 -25.26 70.58 59.35
CA ARG A 1002 -24.56 69.31 59.61
C ARG A 1002 -25.29 68.14 58.95
N GLN A 1003 -26.62 68.09 59.02
CA GLN A 1003 -27.40 67.03 58.43
C GLN A 1003 -27.27 67.02 56.90
N VAL A 1004 -27.40 68.18 56.24
CA VAL A 1004 -27.15 68.33 54.80
C VAL A 1004 -25.71 67.94 54.44
N GLN A 1005 -24.72 68.26 55.29
CA GLN A 1005 -23.32 67.84 55.08
C GLN A 1005 -23.13 66.32 55.22
N TYR A 1006 -23.82 65.65 56.14
CA TYR A 1006 -23.83 64.18 56.24
C TYR A 1006 -24.54 63.54 55.04
N GLU A 1007 -25.69 64.06 54.63
CA GLU A 1007 -26.44 63.57 53.47
C GLU A 1007 -25.57 63.68 52.20
N ALA A 1008 -24.97 64.85 51.96
CA ALA A 1008 -24.03 65.10 50.86
C ALA A 1008 -22.79 64.18 50.90
N LYS A 1009 -22.27 63.86 52.09
CA LYS A 1009 -21.18 62.89 52.25
C LYS A 1009 -21.61 61.48 51.85
N THR A 1010 -22.80 61.04 52.24
CA THR A 1010 -23.30 59.70 51.86
C THR A 1010 -23.66 59.60 50.37
N THR A 1011 -24.04 60.70 49.71
CA THR A 1011 -24.24 60.68 48.25
C THR A 1011 -22.91 60.65 47.50
N LEU A 1012 -21.88 61.36 48.01
CA LEU A 1012 -20.52 61.26 47.47
C LEU A 1012 -20.00 59.82 47.59
N GLU A 1013 -20.12 59.21 48.77
CA GLU A 1013 -19.67 57.83 49.03
C GLU A 1013 -20.39 56.80 48.14
N ARG A 1014 -21.70 56.94 47.90
CA ARG A 1014 -22.42 56.10 46.92
C ARG A 1014 -21.89 56.29 45.50
N SER A 1015 -21.75 57.53 45.03
CA SER A 1015 -21.26 57.80 43.67
C SER A 1015 -19.81 57.37 43.44
N GLN A 1016 -18.96 57.36 44.48
CA GLN A 1016 -17.63 56.74 44.42
C GLN A 1016 -17.73 55.23 44.24
N HIS A 1017 -18.59 54.56 45.01
CA HIS A 1017 -18.75 53.11 44.92
C HIS A 1017 -19.38 52.65 43.60
N GLU A 1018 -20.32 53.42 43.05
CA GLU A 1018 -20.89 53.22 41.71
C GLU A 1018 -19.80 53.37 40.63
N LEU A 1019 -18.92 54.37 40.73
CA LEU A 1019 -17.77 54.54 39.82
C LEU A 1019 -16.72 53.42 39.96
N GLU A 1020 -16.52 52.88 41.16
CA GLU A 1020 -15.65 51.71 41.40
C GLU A 1020 -16.26 50.44 40.81
N GLN A 1021 -17.57 50.24 40.95
CA GLN A 1021 -18.31 49.11 40.36
C GLN A 1021 -18.29 49.18 38.82
N ILE A 1022 -18.51 50.35 38.23
CA ILE A 1022 -18.40 50.58 36.77
C ILE A 1022 -16.98 50.31 36.28
N ARG A 1023 -15.94 50.71 37.03
CA ARG A 1023 -14.53 50.37 36.70
C ARG A 1023 -14.25 48.87 36.77
N ALA A 1024 -14.80 48.16 37.75
CA ALA A 1024 -14.68 46.71 37.84
C ALA A 1024 -15.36 46.02 36.64
N GLN A 1025 -16.57 46.46 36.26
CA GLN A 1025 -17.29 45.96 35.08
C GLN A 1025 -16.56 46.27 33.76
N LEU A 1026 -15.96 47.46 33.64
CA LEU A 1026 -15.14 47.84 32.48
C LEU A 1026 -13.89 46.95 32.37
N ASN A 1027 -13.22 46.68 33.49
CA ASN A 1027 -12.06 45.79 33.49
C ASN A 1027 -12.45 44.35 33.12
N ALA A 1028 -13.57 43.83 33.66
CA ALA A 1028 -14.07 42.50 33.33
C ALA A 1028 -14.43 42.37 31.84
N THR A 1029 -15.19 43.32 31.29
CA THR A 1029 -15.57 43.31 29.85
C THR A 1029 -14.37 43.55 28.93
N GLN A 1030 -13.36 44.31 29.36
CA GLN A 1030 -12.08 44.42 28.65
C GLN A 1030 -11.30 43.09 28.67
N GLN A 1031 -11.39 42.31 29.75
CA GLN A 1031 -10.75 41.00 29.88
C GLN A 1031 -11.47 39.93 29.05
N GLU A 1032 -12.81 39.92 29.04
CA GLU A 1032 -13.63 39.12 28.11
C GLU A 1032 -13.28 39.44 26.65
N LYS A 1033 -13.18 40.73 26.29
CA LYS A 1033 -12.77 41.14 24.94
C LYS A 1033 -11.41 40.54 24.54
N PHE A 1034 -10.42 40.55 25.43
CA PHE A 1034 -9.12 39.96 25.13
C PHE A 1034 -9.19 38.42 24.98
N SER A 1035 -10.03 37.72 25.76
CA SER A 1035 -10.26 36.28 25.54
C SER A 1035 -10.94 36.00 24.19
N LEU A 1036 -11.96 36.77 23.82
CA LEU A 1036 -12.66 36.62 22.54
C LEU A 1036 -11.75 36.98 21.34
N GLU A 1037 -10.86 37.96 21.47
CA GLU A 1037 -9.83 38.26 20.45
C GLU A 1037 -8.81 37.12 20.32
N ALA A 1038 -8.47 36.42 21.41
CA ALA A 1038 -7.62 35.24 21.38
C ALA A 1038 -8.32 34.02 20.74
N GLU A 1039 -9.58 33.75 21.10
CA GLU A 1039 -10.41 32.70 20.49
C GLU A 1039 -10.63 32.94 18.99
N LEU A 1040 -10.88 34.18 18.57
CA LEU A 1040 -10.95 34.55 17.15
C LEU A 1040 -9.61 34.36 16.42
N GLY A 1041 -8.48 34.49 17.13
CA GLY A 1041 -7.15 34.14 16.62
C GLY A 1041 -7.00 32.64 16.40
N GLN A 1042 -7.39 31.82 17.39
CA GLN A 1042 -7.35 30.36 17.30
C GLN A 1042 -8.29 29.81 16.22
N LEU A 1043 -9.53 30.31 16.15
CA LEU A 1043 -10.50 29.95 15.10
C LEU A 1043 -10.00 30.31 13.70
N ARG A 1044 -9.21 31.38 13.55
CA ARG A 1044 -8.57 31.73 12.27
C ARG A 1044 -7.46 30.74 11.92
N GLY A 1045 -6.58 30.40 12.87
CA GLY A 1045 -5.56 29.36 12.69
C GLY A 1045 -6.17 28.02 12.28
N LEU A 1046 -7.22 27.55 12.98
CA LEU A 1046 -7.96 26.33 12.64
C LEU A 1046 -8.64 26.40 11.27
N SER A 1047 -9.06 27.60 10.83
CA SER A 1047 -9.60 27.80 9.47
C SER A 1047 -8.52 27.71 8.40
N ASP A 1048 -7.32 28.21 8.68
CA ASP A 1048 -6.18 28.17 7.77
C ASP A 1048 -5.59 26.74 7.69
N GLU A 1049 -5.50 26.02 8.81
CA GLU A 1049 -5.17 24.58 8.87
C GLU A 1049 -6.21 23.74 8.11
N LYS A 1050 -7.50 24.02 8.27
CA LYS A 1050 -8.56 23.36 7.49
C LYS A 1050 -8.43 23.62 5.99
N ALA A 1051 -8.00 24.81 5.58
CA ALA A 1051 -7.73 25.12 4.18
C ALA A 1051 -6.52 24.33 3.65
N HIS A 1052 -5.45 24.20 4.45
CA HIS A 1052 -4.28 23.39 4.12
C HIS A 1052 -4.64 21.90 3.94
N LEU A 1053 -5.37 21.32 4.90
CA LEU A 1053 -5.80 19.91 4.85
C LEU A 1053 -6.74 19.62 3.66
N LEU A 1054 -7.59 20.58 3.28
CA LEU A 1054 -8.40 20.47 2.05
C LEU A 1054 -7.54 20.51 0.78
N GLN A 1055 -6.50 21.34 0.74
CA GLN A 1055 -5.55 21.37 -0.37
C GLN A 1055 -4.77 20.05 -0.46
N GLU A 1056 -4.25 19.53 0.65
CA GLU A 1056 -3.54 18.25 0.70
C GLU A 1056 -4.44 17.07 0.29
N ALA A 1057 -5.71 17.06 0.69
CA ALA A 1057 -6.67 16.05 0.27
C ALA A 1057 -6.95 16.09 -1.25
N ASP A 1058 -6.98 17.27 -1.87
CA ASP A 1058 -7.11 17.40 -3.33
C ASP A 1058 -5.80 17.07 -4.07
N GLU A 1059 -4.63 17.33 -3.47
CA GLU A 1059 -3.33 16.89 -3.96
C GLU A 1059 -3.23 15.35 -3.95
N GLN A 1060 -3.67 14.70 -2.86
CA GLN A 1060 -3.76 13.24 -2.75
C GLN A 1060 -4.73 12.62 -3.76
N LYS A 1061 -5.88 13.26 -4.05
CA LYS A 1061 -6.79 12.81 -5.12
C LYS A 1061 -6.10 12.82 -6.50
N ARG A 1062 -5.30 13.86 -6.81
CA ARG A 1062 -4.53 13.93 -8.06
C ARG A 1062 -3.46 12.84 -8.13
N VAL A 1063 -2.80 12.53 -7.01
CA VAL A 1063 -1.84 11.42 -6.93
C VAL A 1063 -2.52 10.07 -7.14
N ASN A 1064 -3.66 9.82 -6.48
CA ASN A 1064 -4.42 8.57 -6.67
C ASN A 1064 -4.95 8.42 -8.09
N GLN A 1065 -5.42 9.49 -8.74
CA GLN A 1065 -5.83 9.47 -10.14
C GLN A 1065 -4.68 9.04 -11.07
N ARG A 1066 -3.47 9.59 -10.87
CA ARG A 1066 -2.26 9.17 -11.62
C ARG A 1066 -1.85 7.72 -11.33
N LEU A 1067 -2.03 7.24 -10.10
CA LEU A 1067 -1.79 5.84 -9.74
C LEU A 1067 -2.81 4.91 -10.38
N GLU A 1068 -4.08 5.29 -10.50
CA GLU A 1068 -5.06 4.52 -11.26
C GLU A 1068 -4.79 4.55 -12.78
N GLU A 1069 -4.33 5.68 -13.32
CA GLU A 1069 -3.93 5.81 -14.73
C GLU A 1069 -2.74 4.88 -15.05
N THR A 1070 -1.67 4.95 -14.26
CA THR A 1070 -0.50 4.06 -14.42
C THR A 1070 -0.84 2.59 -14.16
N ASN A 1071 -1.74 2.27 -13.23
CA ASN A 1071 -2.22 0.90 -13.06
C ASN A 1071 -3.00 0.40 -14.30
N ARG A 1072 -3.85 1.22 -14.91
CA ARG A 1072 -4.54 0.87 -16.18
C ARG A 1072 -3.57 0.69 -17.34
N GLU A 1073 -2.49 1.48 -17.39
CA GLU A 1073 -1.41 1.29 -18.37
C GLU A 1073 -0.63 -0.02 -18.13
N LEU A 1074 -0.32 -0.35 -16.87
CA LEU A 1074 0.32 -1.61 -16.49
C LEU A 1074 -0.57 -2.84 -16.76
N GLU A 1075 -1.87 -2.76 -16.49
CA GLU A 1075 -2.86 -3.78 -16.89
C GLU A 1075 -2.90 -3.95 -18.42
N GLY A 1076 -2.88 -2.85 -19.16
CA GLY A 1076 -2.82 -2.86 -20.62
C GLY A 1076 -1.52 -3.44 -21.17
N LEU A 1077 -0.38 -3.22 -20.51
CA LEU A 1077 0.90 -3.85 -20.84
C LEU A 1077 0.93 -5.34 -20.48
N LEU A 1078 0.37 -5.72 -19.33
CA LEU A 1078 0.22 -7.12 -18.92
C LEU A 1078 -0.66 -7.89 -19.91
N GLN A 1079 -1.76 -7.29 -20.37
CA GLN A 1079 -2.66 -7.92 -21.34
C GLN A 1079 -2.02 -8.06 -22.73
N LYS A 1080 -1.23 -7.08 -23.18
CA LYS A 1080 -0.39 -7.20 -24.38
C LYS A 1080 0.67 -8.31 -24.24
N SER A 1081 1.32 -8.41 -23.07
CA SER A 1081 2.31 -9.44 -22.80
C SER A 1081 1.69 -10.85 -22.80
N LYS A 1082 0.48 -11.01 -22.22
CA LYS A 1082 -0.28 -12.26 -22.29
C LYS A 1082 -0.65 -12.63 -23.73
N ALA A 1083 -1.18 -11.68 -24.51
CA ALA A 1083 -1.49 -11.90 -25.92
C ALA A 1083 -0.25 -12.34 -26.72
N TYR A 1084 0.91 -11.71 -26.50
CA TYR A 1084 2.18 -12.11 -27.12
C TYR A 1084 2.62 -13.52 -26.71
N CYS A 1085 2.46 -13.90 -25.43
CA CYS A 1085 2.76 -15.27 -24.99
C CYS A 1085 1.79 -16.30 -25.59
N GLU A 1086 0.51 -15.98 -25.75
CA GLU A 1086 -0.45 -16.84 -26.44
C GLU A 1086 -0.15 -16.98 -27.95
N GLU A 1087 0.25 -15.89 -28.62
CA GLU A 1087 0.69 -15.93 -30.02
C GLU A 1087 1.96 -16.77 -30.20
N LEU A 1088 2.92 -16.64 -29.28
CA LEU A 1088 4.14 -17.45 -29.28
C LEU A 1088 3.86 -18.93 -28.98
N SER A 1089 2.90 -19.24 -28.09
CA SER A 1089 2.44 -20.61 -27.86
C SER A 1089 1.85 -21.20 -29.13
N ARG A 1090 0.90 -20.50 -29.77
CA ARG A 1090 0.26 -20.95 -31.03
C ARG A 1090 1.28 -21.14 -32.16
N ASP A 1091 2.23 -20.22 -32.34
CA ASP A 1091 3.30 -20.35 -33.34
C ASP A 1091 4.24 -21.55 -33.03
N SER A 1092 4.45 -21.89 -31.76
CA SER A 1092 5.18 -23.10 -31.36
C SER A 1092 4.36 -24.39 -31.61
N GLU A 1093 3.06 -24.38 -31.31
CA GLU A 1093 2.12 -25.48 -31.55
C GLU A 1093 1.97 -25.76 -33.06
N ASP A 1094 1.87 -24.71 -33.88
CA ASP A 1094 1.87 -24.78 -35.35
C ASP A 1094 3.17 -25.41 -35.88
N LYS A 1095 4.32 -25.05 -35.30
CA LYS A 1095 5.63 -25.57 -35.70
C LYS A 1095 5.80 -27.04 -35.32
N VAL A 1096 5.39 -27.42 -34.10
CA VAL A 1096 5.37 -28.83 -33.67
C VAL A 1096 4.44 -29.63 -34.57
N SER A 1097 3.22 -29.15 -34.83
CA SER A 1097 2.25 -29.82 -35.71
C SER A 1097 2.82 -30.10 -37.11
N ARG A 1098 3.50 -29.12 -37.72
CA ARG A 1098 4.15 -29.29 -39.03
C ARG A 1098 5.34 -30.27 -38.99
N VAL A 1099 6.08 -30.32 -37.89
CA VAL A 1099 7.17 -31.31 -37.71
C VAL A 1099 6.60 -32.71 -37.52
N GLU A 1100 5.50 -32.87 -36.79
CA GLU A 1100 4.79 -34.16 -36.69
C GLU A 1100 4.18 -34.60 -38.03
N GLU A 1101 3.57 -33.68 -38.80
CA GLU A 1101 3.09 -33.98 -40.15
C GLU A 1101 4.23 -34.44 -41.09
N PHE A 1102 5.38 -33.78 -41.02
CA PHE A 1102 6.57 -34.19 -41.77
C PHE A 1102 7.10 -35.57 -41.29
N ALA A 1103 7.14 -35.82 -39.98
CA ALA A 1103 7.53 -37.12 -39.43
C ALA A 1103 6.58 -38.24 -39.87
N ARG A 1104 5.26 -38.00 -39.85
CA ARG A 1104 4.24 -38.94 -40.36
C ARG A 1104 4.40 -39.22 -41.85
N HIS A 1105 4.79 -38.21 -42.65
CA HIS A 1105 5.08 -38.39 -44.08
C HIS A 1105 6.29 -39.30 -44.29
N VAL A 1106 7.41 -39.03 -43.59
CA VAL A 1106 8.63 -39.84 -43.67
C VAL A 1106 8.40 -41.27 -43.16
N GLU A 1107 7.60 -41.46 -42.11
CA GLU A 1107 7.17 -42.79 -41.66
C GLU A 1107 6.34 -43.52 -42.71
N GLN A 1108 5.46 -42.82 -43.45
CA GLN A 1108 4.66 -43.45 -44.50
C GLN A 1108 5.52 -43.81 -45.71
N GLU A 1109 6.41 -42.93 -46.16
CA GLU A 1109 7.38 -43.23 -47.23
C GLU A 1109 8.28 -44.43 -46.86
N ALA A 1110 8.71 -44.52 -45.61
CA ALA A 1110 9.48 -45.67 -45.12
C ALA A 1110 8.66 -46.97 -45.11
N ARG A 1111 7.36 -46.92 -44.78
CA ARG A 1111 6.47 -48.10 -44.85
C ARG A 1111 6.19 -48.52 -46.30
N ASP A 1112 5.92 -47.57 -47.18
CA ASP A 1112 5.69 -47.83 -48.62
C ASP A 1112 6.95 -48.42 -49.30
N GLU A 1113 8.14 -48.05 -48.85
CA GLU A 1113 9.40 -48.65 -49.28
C GLU A 1113 9.60 -50.07 -48.71
N ILE A 1114 9.29 -50.30 -47.42
CA ILE A 1114 9.32 -51.62 -46.80
C ILE A 1114 8.34 -52.59 -47.49
N ASP A 1115 7.12 -52.15 -47.81
CA ASP A 1115 6.13 -52.96 -48.51
C ASP A 1115 6.55 -53.26 -49.96
N ARG A 1116 7.24 -52.32 -50.64
CA ARG A 1116 7.85 -52.58 -51.96
C ARG A 1116 8.96 -53.64 -51.86
N ILE A 1117 9.88 -53.48 -50.92
CA ILE A 1117 10.97 -54.45 -50.66
C ILE A 1117 10.40 -55.81 -50.27
N ALA A 1118 9.32 -55.86 -49.49
CA ALA A 1118 8.62 -57.10 -49.15
C ALA A 1118 7.98 -57.77 -50.37
N HIS A 1119 7.39 -56.98 -51.29
CA HIS A 1119 6.84 -57.49 -52.54
C HIS A 1119 7.93 -58.03 -53.48
N GLU A 1120 9.03 -57.30 -53.66
CA GLU A 1120 10.19 -57.74 -54.46
C GLU A 1120 10.82 -59.02 -53.89
N ASN A 1121 10.97 -59.12 -52.56
CA ASN A 1121 11.41 -60.36 -51.90
C ASN A 1121 10.40 -61.52 -52.05
N GLY A 1122 9.10 -61.22 -52.22
CA GLY A 1122 8.09 -62.20 -52.58
C GLY A 1122 8.32 -62.76 -53.99
N VAL A 1123 8.43 -61.88 -54.98
CA VAL A 1123 8.70 -62.27 -56.38
C VAL A 1123 10.00 -63.08 -56.50
N LEU A 1124 11.07 -62.68 -55.81
CA LEU A 1124 12.33 -63.44 -55.80
C LEU A 1124 12.22 -64.82 -55.14
N ARG A 1125 11.29 -65.02 -54.18
CA ARG A 1125 10.99 -66.35 -53.63
C ARG A 1125 10.21 -67.20 -54.62
N ASP A 1126 9.20 -66.64 -55.29
CA ASP A 1126 8.43 -67.33 -56.33
C ASP A 1126 9.33 -67.75 -57.51
N GLU A 1127 10.32 -66.93 -57.88
CA GLU A 1127 11.34 -67.27 -58.89
C GLU A 1127 12.28 -68.39 -58.41
N LEU A 1128 12.74 -68.34 -57.15
CA LEU A 1128 13.57 -69.40 -56.56
C LEU A 1128 12.82 -70.72 -56.44
N GLU A 1129 11.53 -70.70 -56.07
CA GLU A 1129 10.67 -71.89 -56.02
C GLU A 1129 10.51 -72.49 -57.41
N GLN A 1130 10.20 -71.68 -58.43
CA GLN A 1130 10.14 -72.12 -59.83
C GLN A 1130 11.46 -72.71 -60.34
N LEU A 1131 12.61 -72.11 -60.00
CA LEU A 1131 13.93 -72.66 -60.32
C LEU A 1131 14.20 -74.00 -59.60
N SER A 1132 13.75 -74.15 -58.34
CA SER A 1132 13.88 -75.40 -57.59
C SER A 1132 12.99 -76.51 -58.17
N GLN A 1133 11.77 -76.19 -58.59
CA GLN A 1133 10.85 -77.11 -59.24
C GLN A 1133 11.38 -77.55 -60.61
N ALA A 1134 11.90 -76.61 -61.41
CA ALA A 1134 12.55 -76.93 -62.69
C ALA A 1134 13.78 -77.83 -62.52
N ARG A 1135 14.59 -77.63 -61.45
CA ARG A 1135 15.70 -78.53 -61.08
C ARG A 1135 15.22 -79.92 -60.67
N PHE A 1136 14.09 -80.02 -59.94
CA PHE A 1136 13.51 -81.29 -59.56
C PHE A 1136 12.98 -82.05 -60.79
N GLU A 1137 12.32 -81.36 -61.72
CA GLU A 1137 11.86 -81.93 -63.00
C GLU A 1137 13.02 -82.37 -63.90
N GLU A 1138 14.10 -81.58 -63.99
CA GLU A 1138 15.36 -81.96 -64.67
C GLU A 1138 15.98 -83.23 -64.05
N THR A 1139 15.96 -83.34 -62.72
CA THR A 1139 16.49 -84.51 -61.99
C THR A 1139 15.65 -85.76 -62.26
N ASN A 1140 14.31 -85.65 -62.17
CA ASN A 1140 13.40 -86.75 -62.47
C ASN A 1140 13.53 -87.22 -63.93
N ALA A 1141 13.69 -86.31 -64.88
CA ALA A 1141 13.96 -86.65 -66.28
C ALA A 1141 15.32 -87.37 -66.46
N HIS A 1142 16.34 -86.98 -65.70
CA HIS A 1142 17.61 -87.68 -65.66
C HIS A 1142 17.50 -89.10 -65.09
N ASP A 1143 16.71 -89.30 -64.03
CA ASP A 1143 16.49 -90.64 -63.45
C ASP A 1143 15.63 -91.53 -64.36
N GLU A 1144 14.59 -91.00 -65.02
CA GLU A 1144 13.89 -91.71 -66.09
C GLU A 1144 14.84 -92.17 -67.22
N LEU A 1145 15.81 -91.34 -67.60
CA LEU A 1145 16.82 -91.68 -68.60
C LEU A 1145 17.81 -92.74 -68.10
N ARG A 1146 18.20 -92.70 -66.81
CA ARG A 1146 19.02 -93.77 -66.19
C ARG A 1146 18.29 -95.11 -66.20
N VAL A 1147 17.01 -95.14 -65.82
CA VAL A 1147 16.19 -96.37 -65.83
C VAL A 1147 16.09 -96.93 -67.25
N LYS A 1148 15.72 -96.11 -68.25
CA LYS A 1148 15.63 -96.54 -69.66
C LYS A 1148 16.98 -97.02 -70.21
N LEU A 1149 18.10 -96.45 -69.77
CA LEU A 1149 19.44 -96.89 -70.17
C LEU A 1149 19.81 -98.24 -69.52
N ALA A 1150 19.42 -98.47 -68.26
CA ALA A 1150 19.57 -99.78 -67.60
C ALA A 1150 18.67 -100.86 -68.23
N GLU A 1151 17.43 -100.53 -68.60
CA GLU A 1151 16.53 -101.41 -69.35
C GLU A 1151 17.14 -101.80 -70.70
N LEU A 1152 17.66 -100.84 -71.48
CA LEU A 1152 18.34 -101.10 -72.75
C LEU A 1152 19.63 -101.92 -72.59
N GLN A 1153 20.36 -101.75 -71.48
CA GLN A 1153 21.50 -102.63 -71.16
C GLN A 1153 21.05 -104.06 -70.83
N ALA A 1154 19.96 -104.23 -70.07
CA ALA A 1154 19.38 -105.54 -69.79
C ALA A 1154 18.86 -106.23 -71.06
N GLU A 1155 18.16 -105.51 -71.94
CA GLU A 1155 17.74 -106.02 -73.25
C GLU A 1155 18.94 -106.43 -74.12
N ASN A 1156 20.00 -105.61 -74.17
CA ASN A 1156 21.21 -105.93 -74.92
C ASN A 1156 21.91 -107.18 -74.36
N ASN A 1157 22.01 -107.32 -73.03
CA ASN A 1157 22.56 -108.51 -72.38
C ASN A 1157 21.72 -109.77 -72.70
N VAL A 1158 20.39 -109.66 -72.69
CA VAL A 1158 19.48 -110.77 -73.07
C VAL A 1158 19.59 -111.10 -74.56
N LEU A 1159 19.69 -110.11 -75.45
CA LEU A 1159 19.89 -110.30 -76.88
C LEU A 1159 21.25 -110.93 -77.19
N SER A 1160 22.31 -110.50 -76.50
CA SER A 1160 23.67 -111.06 -76.62
C SER A 1160 23.72 -112.50 -76.11
N ALA A 1161 23.12 -112.80 -74.96
CA ALA A 1161 22.98 -114.17 -74.45
C ALA A 1161 22.14 -115.05 -75.40
N ARG A 1162 21.07 -114.51 -75.99
CA ARG A 1162 20.24 -115.19 -77.00
C ARG A 1162 21.01 -115.43 -78.30
N ALA A 1163 21.85 -114.48 -78.73
CA ALA A 1163 22.71 -114.62 -79.90
C ALA A 1163 23.77 -115.70 -79.68
N HIS A 1164 24.49 -115.68 -78.55
CA HIS A 1164 25.42 -116.75 -78.17
C HIS A 1164 24.74 -118.12 -78.13
N ARG A 1165 23.52 -118.22 -77.57
CA ARG A 1165 22.75 -119.46 -77.54
C ARG A 1165 22.30 -119.91 -78.94
N LEU A 1166 22.00 -118.98 -79.84
CA LEU A 1166 21.71 -119.26 -81.25
C LEU A 1166 22.95 -119.77 -82.00
N THR A 1167 24.11 -119.14 -81.81
CA THR A 1167 25.40 -119.61 -82.35
C THR A 1167 25.73 -121.01 -81.85
N GLN A 1168 25.56 -121.26 -80.54
CA GLN A 1168 25.78 -122.57 -79.92
C GLN A 1168 24.78 -123.63 -80.42
N GLN A 1169 23.54 -123.25 -80.74
CA GLN A 1169 22.55 -124.15 -81.36
C GLN A 1169 22.84 -124.41 -82.84
N LEU A 1170 23.25 -123.40 -83.61
CA LEU A 1170 23.66 -123.57 -85.01
C LEU A 1170 24.86 -124.53 -85.12
N SER A 1171 25.84 -124.41 -84.23
CA SER A 1171 26.99 -125.34 -84.14
C SER A 1171 26.64 -126.79 -83.78
N GLN A 1172 25.37 -127.09 -83.46
CA GLN A 1172 24.87 -128.47 -83.25
C GLN A 1172 24.14 -129.05 -84.47
N TYR A 1173 23.92 -128.26 -85.53
CA TYR A 1173 23.14 -128.67 -86.71
C TYR A 1173 23.81 -128.40 -88.07
N THR A 1174 25.08 -127.94 -88.10
CA THR A 1174 25.86 -127.76 -89.34
C THR A 1174 27.26 -128.34 -89.24
N ASP A 1175 27.45 -129.55 -89.77
CA ASP A 1175 28.78 -130.06 -90.17
C ASP A 1175 29.23 -129.31 -91.44
N LEU A 1176 30.07 -128.27 -91.27
CA LEU A 1176 30.65 -127.46 -92.35
C LEU A 1176 32.12 -127.11 -91.99
N PRO A 1177 33.00 -126.86 -92.98
CA PRO A 1177 34.19 -127.71 -93.11
C PRO A 1177 35.47 -127.24 -92.42
N GLU A 1178 36.45 -128.16 -92.38
CA GLU A 1178 37.87 -127.89 -92.17
C GLU A 1178 38.44 -127.08 -93.35
N ASP A 1179 38.36 -125.75 -93.32
CA ASP A 1179 39.20 -124.85 -94.14
C ASP A 1179 39.08 -123.38 -93.67
N ASP A 1180 39.71 -123.02 -92.54
CA ASP A 1180 40.14 -121.63 -92.24
C ASP A 1180 41.19 -121.58 -91.08
N GLU A 1181 42.38 -122.17 -91.31
CA GLU A 1181 43.52 -122.15 -90.36
C GLU A 1181 44.18 -120.75 -90.22
N LEU A 1182 43.44 -119.70 -89.85
CA LEU A 1182 44.00 -118.34 -89.75
C LEU A 1182 43.49 -117.45 -88.59
N ALA A 1183 42.96 -118.05 -87.51
CA ALA A 1183 42.50 -117.31 -86.31
C ALA A 1183 43.07 -117.81 -84.96
N ALA A 1184 44.13 -118.63 -84.96
CA ALA A 1184 44.69 -119.25 -83.76
C ALA A 1184 45.66 -118.34 -82.96
N ALA A 1185 45.25 -117.11 -82.61
CA ALA A 1185 46.05 -116.20 -81.78
C ALA A 1185 45.20 -115.11 -81.06
N GLY A 1186 44.47 -115.47 -80.00
CA GLY A 1186 43.75 -114.52 -79.15
C GLY A 1186 42.78 -115.20 -78.21
N GLN A 1187 43.00 -115.07 -76.89
CA GLN A 1187 42.30 -115.77 -75.81
C GLN A 1187 40.76 -115.78 -75.97
N GLY A 1188 40.06 -116.90 -75.77
CA GLY A 1188 40.48 -118.13 -75.10
C GLY A 1188 40.20 -118.14 -73.60
N GLN A 1189 39.10 -117.52 -73.17
CA GLN A 1189 38.48 -117.76 -71.87
C GLN A 1189 37.00 -118.12 -72.11
N THR A 1190 36.68 -119.41 -71.99
CA THR A 1190 35.31 -119.80 -71.61
C THR A 1190 35.04 -119.19 -70.24
N PRO A 1191 33.91 -118.48 -70.02
CA PRO A 1191 33.52 -118.11 -68.67
C PRO A 1191 33.37 -119.40 -67.88
N ASP A 1192 34.23 -119.61 -66.87
CA ASP A 1192 33.97 -120.69 -65.92
C ASP A 1192 32.64 -120.38 -65.24
N LEU A 1193 31.80 -121.39 -65.01
CA LEU A 1193 30.60 -121.21 -64.19
C LEU A 1193 30.99 -120.76 -62.78
N TRP A 1194 32.21 -121.07 -62.32
CA TRP A 1194 32.80 -120.49 -61.11
C TRP A 1194 33.22 -119.03 -61.25
N GLU A 1195 33.69 -118.55 -62.41
CA GLU A 1195 33.94 -117.11 -62.62
C GLU A 1195 32.62 -116.34 -62.73
N LEU A 1196 31.58 -116.91 -63.35
CA LEU A 1196 30.26 -116.29 -63.42
C LEU A 1196 29.53 -116.29 -62.06
N LEU A 1197 29.72 -117.33 -61.24
CA LEU A 1197 29.25 -117.35 -59.85
C LEU A 1197 30.11 -116.48 -58.93
N SER A 1198 31.43 -116.38 -59.12
CA SER A 1198 32.28 -115.52 -58.31
C SER A 1198 32.05 -114.06 -58.65
N SER A 1199 32.00 -113.67 -59.93
CA SER A 1199 31.64 -112.30 -60.32
C SER A 1199 30.18 -111.98 -60.01
N GLY A 1200 29.26 -112.95 -60.11
CA GLY A 1200 27.87 -112.78 -59.66
C GLY A 1200 27.76 -112.57 -58.16
N MET A 1201 28.58 -113.27 -57.35
CA MET A 1201 28.61 -113.13 -55.90
C MET A 1201 29.49 -111.96 -55.41
N GLU A 1202 30.48 -111.52 -56.20
CA GLU A 1202 31.21 -110.26 -55.99
C GLU A 1202 30.38 -109.05 -56.40
N GLN A 1203 29.54 -109.16 -57.43
CA GLN A 1203 28.51 -108.16 -57.76
C GLN A 1203 27.48 -108.12 -56.63
N LEU A 1204 26.94 -109.26 -56.19
CA LEU A 1204 26.00 -109.31 -55.07
C LEU A 1204 26.64 -108.81 -53.75
N LYS A 1205 27.94 -109.05 -53.54
CA LYS A 1205 28.72 -108.50 -52.41
C LYS A 1205 28.99 -107.01 -52.58
N ALA A 1206 29.25 -106.51 -53.79
CA ALA A 1206 29.43 -105.10 -54.07
C ALA A 1206 28.11 -104.34 -53.89
N ASP A 1207 26.98 -104.91 -54.34
CA ASP A 1207 25.64 -104.38 -54.17
C ASP A 1207 25.19 -104.45 -52.71
N LEU A 1208 25.56 -105.50 -51.96
CA LEU A 1208 25.39 -105.56 -50.50
C LEU A 1208 26.30 -104.60 -49.73
N GLU A 1209 27.55 -104.40 -50.18
CA GLU A 1209 28.42 -103.35 -49.63
C GLU A 1209 27.92 -101.95 -49.98
N LEU A 1210 27.27 -101.76 -51.13
CA LEU A 1210 26.66 -100.50 -51.53
C LEU A 1210 25.38 -100.26 -50.72
N ALA A 1211 24.52 -101.26 -50.57
CA ALA A 1211 23.35 -101.21 -49.69
C ALA A 1211 23.74 -101.00 -48.22
N SER A 1212 24.82 -101.63 -47.75
CA SER A 1212 25.38 -101.42 -46.42
C SER A 1212 26.00 -100.03 -46.26
N LYS A 1213 26.64 -99.47 -47.29
CA LYS A 1213 27.10 -98.06 -47.29
C LYS A 1213 25.94 -97.08 -47.35
N TYR A 1214 24.85 -97.38 -48.06
CA TYR A 1214 23.64 -96.56 -48.06
C TYR A 1214 22.92 -96.61 -46.71
N ALA A 1215 22.73 -97.79 -46.11
CA ALA A 1215 22.23 -97.94 -44.75
C ALA A 1215 23.10 -97.18 -43.74
N ALA A 1216 24.42 -97.37 -43.79
CA ALA A 1216 25.36 -96.64 -42.93
C ALA A 1216 25.36 -95.12 -43.19
N SER A 1217 25.01 -94.64 -44.40
CA SER A 1217 24.85 -93.21 -44.67
C SER A 1217 23.54 -92.62 -44.14
N ILE A 1218 22.51 -93.46 -43.99
CA ILE A 1218 21.23 -93.10 -43.36
C ILE A 1218 21.40 -93.10 -41.84
N ASP A 1219 22.06 -94.12 -41.27
CA ASP A 1219 22.44 -94.13 -39.85
C ASP A 1219 23.35 -92.94 -39.50
N ALA A 1220 24.39 -92.68 -40.31
CA ALA A 1220 25.32 -91.56 -40.10
C ALA A 1220 24.74 -90.16 -40.38
N SER A 1221 23.48 -90.06 -40.83
CA SER A 1221 22.73 -88.80 -40.86
C SER A 1221 21.67 -88.69 -39.75
N SER A 1222 21.63 -89.65 -38.81
CA SER A 1222 20.81 -89.63 -37.60
C SER A 1222 21.61 -89.50 -36.28
N VAL A 1223 22.94 -89.62 -36.33
CA VAL A 1223 23.81 -89.59 -35.14
C VAL A 1223 24.85 -88.46 -35.20
N ASP A 1224 24.39 -87.23 -34.98
CA ASP A 1224 25.24 -86.13 -34.48
C ASP A 1224 24.47 -85.28 -33.44
N GLY A 1225 24.25 -85.87 -32.26
CA GLY A 1225 23.77 -85.14 -31.09
C GLY A 1225 24.94 -84.52 -30.33
N GLY A 1226 25.27 -83.26 -30.61
CA GLY A 1226 26.58 -82.70 -30.25
C GLY A 1226 26.66 -81.23 -29.80
N VAL A 1227 25.54 -80.52 -29.59
CA VAL A 1227 25.54 -79.15 -29.02
C VAL A 1227 24.52 -79.07 -27.88
N GLY A 1228 24.94 -78.54 -26.73
CA GLY A 1228 24.22 -78.66 -25.46
C GLY A 1228 23.14 -77.61 -25.22
N ASP A 1229 22.03 -78.06 -24.64
CA ASP A 1229 21.10 -77.25 -23.85
C ASP A 1229 21.43 -77.45 -22.36
N GLU A 1230 22.40 -76.67 -21.84
CA GLU A 1230 22.62 -76.56 -20.39
C GLU A 1230 21.85 -75.35 -19.85
N SER A 1231 20.64 -75.63 -19.35
CA SER A 1231 19.71 -74.63 -18.84
C SER A 1231 19.42 -74.80 -17.34
N PHE A 1232 19.60 -73.70 -16.59
CA PHE A 1232 18.94 -73.31 -15.33
C PHE A 1232 19.43 -73.74 -13.92
N THR A 1233 19.18 -72.77 -13.00
CA THR A 1233 19.20 -72.78 -11.51
C THR A 1233 20.55 -72.89 -10.80
N VAL A 1234 21.01 -71.91 -10.01
CA VAL A 1234 20.42 -71.13 -8.87
C VAL A 1234 20.37 -71.92 -7.57
N ALA A 1235 21.14 -71.48 -6.56
CA ALA A 1235 21.15 -72.02 -5.19
C ALA A 1235 21.61 -71.00 -4.13
N ASN A 1236 21.30 -69.71 -4.32
CA ASN A 1236 21.06 -68.67 -3.30
C ASN A 1236 20.71 -67.36 -4.03
#